data_AF-W5JTV0-F1
#
_entry.id   AF-W5JTV0-F1
#
_cell.length_a   1.000
_cell.length_b   1.000
_cell.length_c   1.000
_cell.angle_alpha   90.00
_cell.angle_beta   90.00
_cell.angle_gamma   90.00
#
_symmetry.space_group_name_H-M   'P 1'
#
loop_
_entity.id
_entity.type
_entity.pdbx_description
1 polymer ?
#
loop_
_entity_poly.entity_id
_entity_poly.type
_entity_poly.pdbx_seq_one_letter_code
_entity_poly.pdbx_strand_id
1 'polypeptide(L)'
;MRLEGWYSLLRLLSVRAVVGPAALALLLILADGNPLLTTTATPTGSSPKLIINGTNCTIVEPLYNVSLDFHELISDLRHHVTSDRERFVFNVCNDDQPAALLVRPTSGKNITLGYSANLRLEDGRIHFSFEGEPCLSHGSNATSNQRYSLDLILLCSYDRNQVELSVIPYSPDQCQYYIFWTTPHACLPLPEPLREAHCTVRNPTDEQHTFNLSPLANVNHQVSDGRGSHFLVSACKPVHYGHLAMCPPGSGVCFVNVSATDVRHRYVDYGQMVANPMIDTATGQLVMQLNSSTEQCDNSRIVFECPSGNEPGQDEGPLYVGKEKCMHQFRWRTALACNRSPRPCTVENPITGTVYDLEPLANRVYNLTEGNRNYEVAVCQMPQSITSCPSGSGSCEIIGSQSDSYGEVNSLLQYATTGAPFLLYESGALCRGERRWKTKLEFICETDREHVNPGMMVAPRVVESGDAADCQLVVQFETVLVCEPPMHCRAFNRTADGWVDLTPLVKSIGNYEVKGAGRRFLLNVCRPLVPQYGLSCRGGASACAADFDGTTYRNETTIGFPDVSLTVAGDTVLLRYLRGDKCPGDPHTNASSTVTFRCQLSPTGFGHPVLTHIETDCHYRFDWNTSIICPGSTDDVHFERTECSLINVATGSLPLYMKHIMIGSGNGTGSQNAKFALETLCNGVTTPRTWVDYSTATLQVQFNGASKASCETVTTKGTKSYNLTLVCGNVDVGMETIMHRLE
;
A
#
# COMPACT_ATOMS: atom_id res chain seq x y z
N MET A 1 -35.37 -30.68 -0.68
CA MET A 1 -35.54 -29.87 -1.90
C MET A 1 -34.19 -29.77 -2.58
N ARG A 2 -34.04 -30.34 -3.78
CA ARG A 2 -32.82 -30.28 -4.61
C ARG A 2 -32.78 -28.90 -5.28
N LEU A 3 -31.71 -28.15 -5.10
CA LEU A 3 -31.44 -26.90 -5.82
C LEU A 3 -30.46 -27.22 -6.96
N GLU A 4 -30.96 -27.17 -8.19
CA GLU A 4 -30.17 -27.29 -9.43
C GLU A 4 -29.61 -25.90 -9.79
N GLY A 5 -28.29 -25.78 -9.94
CA GLY A 5 -27.60 -24.59 -10.47
C GLY A 5 -27.29 -24.75 -11.96
N TRP A 6 -27.40 -23.66 -12.73
CA TRP A 6 -27.37 -23.64 -14.20
C TRP A 6 -26.21 -22.77 -14.74
N TYR A 7 -25.70 -23.05 -15.95
CA TYR A 7 -24.49 -22.41 -16.54
C TYR A 7 -24.75 -21.77 -17.92
N SER A 8 -23.98 -20.73 -18.29
CA SER A 8 -24.04 -19.99 -19.58
C SER A 8 -22.65 -19.82 -20.24
N LEU A 9 -22.60 -19.60 -21.56
CA LEU A 9 -21.41 -19.69 -22.43
C LEU A 9 -21.12 -18.34 -23.16
N LEU A 10 -19.88 -17.81 -23.09
CA LEU A 10 -19.48 -16.54 -23.76
C LEU A 10 -18.28 -16.72 -24.73
N ARG A 11 -18.55 -16.44 -26.03
CA ARG A 11 -17.66 -16.15 -27.20
C ARG A 11 -16.55 -17.14 -27.64
N LEU A 12 -16.31 -17.15 -28.98
CA LEU A 12 -15.28 -17.90 -29.74
C LEU A 12 -14.43 -16.91 -30.55
N LEU A 13 -13.09 -16.99 -30.49
CA LEU A 13 -12.15 -16.22 -31.35
C LEU A 13 -11.51 -17.15 -32.40
N SER A 14 -11.45 -16.71 -33.66
CA SER A 14 -10.81 -17.44 -34.78
C SER A 14 -9.38 -16.95 -35.04
N VAL A 15 -8.39 -17.83 -35.02
CA VAL A 15 -6.99 -17.53 -35.40
C VAL A 15 -6.76 -17.96 -36.85
N ARG A 16 -6.29 -17.04 -37.71
CA ARG A 16 -5.79 -17.33 -39.07
C ARG A 16 -4.29 -17.65 -39.01
N ALA A 17 -3.88 -18.75 -39.64
CA ALA A 17 -2.48 -19.17 -39.79
C ALA A 17 -1.84 -18.52 -41.03
N VAL A 18 -0.56 -18.15 -40.93
CA VAL A 18 0.31 -17.79 -42.08
C VAL A 18 1.61 -18.59 -41.94
N VAL A 19 1.97 -19.37 -42.97
CA VAL A 19 3.24 -20.15 -43.04
C VAL A 19 3.92 -19.93 -44.40
N GLY A 20 5.18 -19.46 -44.33
CA GLY A 20 6.35 -19.77 -45.21
C GLY A 20 6.53 -19.00 -46.54
N PRO A 21 7.74 -18.99 -47.19
CA PRO A 21 9.03 -19.63 -46.85
C PRO A 21 10.32 -18.75 -47.05
N ALA A 22 11.49 -19.38 -46.89
CA ALA A 22 12.87 -18.84 -46.86
C ALA A 22 13.64 -18.80 -48.21
N ALA A 23 14.73 -17.98 -48.29
CA ALA A 23 15.98 -18.16 -49.10
C ALA A 23 17.04 -17.07 -48.72
N LEU A 24 18.26 -17.42 -48.26
CA LEU A 24 19.60 -17.42 -48.93
C LEU A 24 20.01 -16.08 -49.62
N ALA A 25 21.22 -15.49 -49.55
CA ALA A 25 22.57 -15.92 -49.13
C ALA A 25 23.59 -14.72 -49.04
N LEU A 26 24.72 -14.97 -48.33
CA LEU A 26 26.14 -14.57 -48.54
C LEU A 26 26.59 -13.09 -48.71
N LEU A 27 27.57 -12.67 -47.88
CA LEU A 27 28.99 -12.46 -48.29
C LEU A 27 29.95 -12.18 -47.10
N LEU A 28 31.09 -12.89 -47.14
CA LEU A 28 32.29 -12.80 -46.28
C LEU A 28 33.25 -11.71 -46.78
N ILE A 29 34.04 -11.08 -45.88
CA ILE A 29 35.48 -10.81 -46.07
C ILE A 29 36.23 -10.96 -44.73
N LEU A 30 37.32 -11.73 -44.75
CA LEU A 30 38.33 -11.97 -43.72
C LEU A 30 39.56 -11.06 -43.92
N ALA A 31 40.30 -10.77 -42.84
CA ALA A 31 41.77 -10.59 -42.70
C ALA A 31 42.03 -9.74 -41.43
N ASP A 32 43.03 -9.91 -40.57
CA ASP A 32 44.19 -10.80 -40.47
C ASP A 32 44.70 -10.77 -39.00
N GLY A 33 45.54 -11.73 -38.61
CA GLY A 33 45.83 -12.11 -37.22
C GLY A 33 46.94 -11.39 -36.41
N ASN A 34 46.79 -11.55 -35.08
CA ASN A 34 47.77 -11.83 -33.99
C ASN A 34 49.03 -10.96 -33.76
N PRO A 35 49.64 -11.00 -32.55
CA PRO A 35 49.07 -10.82 -31.21
C PRO A 35 49.91 -9.81 -30.39
N LEU A 36 49.31 -9.04 -29.48
CA LEU A 36 50.06 -8.31 -28.46
C LEU A 36 49.48 -8.63 -27.09
N LEU A 37 50.26 -9.39 -26.32
CA LEU A 37 50.15 -9.49 -24.88
C LEU A 37 50.33 -8.10 -24.28
N THR A 38 49.21 -7.45 -23.98
CA THR A 38 49.15 -6.45 -22.93
C THR A 38 48.19 -7.00 -21.89
N THR A 39 48.73 -7.28 -20.72
CA THR A 39 47.97 -7.57 -19.51
C THR A 39 47.09 -6.37 -19.21
N THR A 40 45.88 -6.35 -19.74
CA THR A 40 44.81 -5.51 -19.24
C THR A 40 44.34 -6.15 -17.94
N ALA A 41 45.02 -5.81 -16.84
CA ALA A 41 44.37 -5.82 -15.55
C ALA A 41 43.14 -4.90 -15.71
N THR A 42 41.97 -5.51 -15.82
CA THR A 42 40.72 -4.81 -15.60
C THR A 42 40.81 -4.20 -14.20
N PRO A 43 40.70 -2.88 -14.04
CA PRO A 43 40.48 -2.33 -12.71
C PRO A 43 39.04 -2.68 -12.34
N THR A 44 38.83 -3.87 -11.79
CA THR A 44 37.72 -4.10 -10.86
C THR A 44 38.06 -3.33 -9.58
N GLY A 45 38.07 -2.01 -9.69
CA GLY A 45 38.27 -1.10 -8.57
C GLY A 45 36.92 -0.54 -8.18
N SER A 46 36.12 -1.32 -7.45
CA SER A 46 35.16 -0.70 -6.54
C SER A 46 35.96 0.22 -5.62
N SER A 47 35.50 1.46 -5.42
CA SER A 47 36.07 2.34 -4.40
C SER A 47 36.22 1.58 -3.07
N PRO A 48 37.32 1.79 -2.32
CA PRO A 48 37.49 1.11 -1.04
C PRO A 48 36.33 1.46 -0.12
N LYS A 49 35.60 0.43 0.33
CA LYS A 49 34.48 0.55 1.25
C LYS A 49 34.97 1.07 2.60
N LEU A 50 34.41 2.16 3.12
CA LEU A 50 34.76 2.68 4.43
C LEU A 50 34.04 1.84 5.50
N ILE A 51 34.82 1.12 6.33
CA ILE A 51 34.29 0.25 7.39
C ILE A 51 34.97 0.63 8.71
N ILE A 52 34.17 0.96 9.72
CA ILE A 52 34.64 1.28 11.08
C ILE A 52 33.86 0.42 12.06
N ASN A 53 34.60 -0.25 12.94
CA ASN A 53 34.01 -1.01 14.03
C ASN A 53 33.86 -0.11 15.25
N GLY A 54 32.68 -0.13 15.87
CA GLY A 54 32.43 0.53 17.13
C GLY A 54 33.08 -0.19 18.30
N THR A 55 33.36 0.54 19.37
CA THR A 55 33.89 0.01 20.62
C THR A 55 33.06 0.53 21.78
N ASN A 56 32.69 -0.34 22.72
CA ASN A 56 31.91 0.04 23.89
C ASN A 56 30.65 0.85 23.53
N CYS A 57 29.85 0.36 22.58
CA CYS A 57 28.61 1.01 22.11
C CYS A 57 28.77 2.43 21.52
N THR A 58 30.00 2.82 21.21
CA THR A 58 30.28 4.13 20.61
C THR A 58 30.92 3.95 19.25
N ILE A 59 30.58 4.83 18.32
CA ILE A 59 31.30 5.01 17.06
C ILE A 59 31.73 6.46 16.97
N VAL A 60 33.01 6.67 16.65
CA VAL A 60 33.49 7.98 16.24
C VAL A 60 33.40 8.07 14.73
N GLU A 61 32.57 8.98 14.26
CA GLU A 61 32.44 9.32 12.86
C GLU A 61 33.78 9.86 12.32
N PRO A 62 34.32 9.31 11.21
CA PRO A 62 35.71 9.54 10.82
C PRO A 62 35.98 10.84 10.06
N LEU A 63 34.96 11.53 9.57
CA LEU A 63 35.11 12.73 8.75
C LEU A 63 35.11 14.01 9.60
N TYR A 64 34.25 14.04 10.63
CA TYR A 64 33.99 15.21 11.47
C TYR A 64 34.30 14.96 12.94
N ASN A 65 34.77 13.76 13.29
CA ASN A 65 35.17 13.38 14.66
C ASN A 65 34.03 13.54 15.68
N VAL A 66 32.80 13.22 15.26
CA VAL A 66 31.61 13.23 16.11
C VAL A 66 31.44 11.85 16.72
N SER A 67 31.35 11.78 18.05
CA SER A 67 31.05 10.54 18.75
C SER A 67 29.55 10.31 18.80
N LEU A 68 29.10 9.18 18.26
CA LEU A 68 27.74 8.68 18.38
C LEU A 68 27.71 7.63 19.49
N ASP A 69 26.89 7.90 20.49
CA ASP A 69 26.69 7.04 21.66
C ASP A 69 25.33 6.35 21.57
N PHE A 70 25.34 5.02 21.58
CA PHE A 70 24.14 4.20 21.46
C PHE A 70 23.72 3.54 22.78
N HIS A 71 24.30 3.92 23.93
CA HIS A 71 23.91 3.32 25.23
C HIS A 71 22.43 3.59 25.56
N GLU A 72 21.86 4.69 25.09
CA GLU A 72 20.43 5.00 25.22
C GLU A 72 19.53 4.02 24.45
N LEU A 73 20.11 3.22 23.53
CA LEU A 73 19.41 2.13 22.85
C LEU A 73 19.41 0.82 23.67
N ILE A 74 20.09 0.77 24.83
CA ILE A 74 20.01 -0.40 25.72
C ILE A 74 18.61 -0.44 26.32
N SER A 75 18.01 -1.63 26.34
CA SER A 75 16.73 -1.86 27.01
C SER A 75 16.86 -2.96 28.06
N ASP A 76 16.47 -2.69 29.31
CA ASP A 76 16.42 -3.71 30.37
C ASP A 76 15.47 -4.87 30.04
N LEU A 77 14.49 -4.61 29.17
CA LEU A 77 13.48 -5.58 28.73
C LEU A 77 13.78 -6.20 27.37
N ARG A 78 14.89 -5.78 26.73
CA ARG A 78 15.22 -6.04 25.33
C ARG A 78 14.22 -5.42 24.35
N HIS A 79 14.70 -5.11 23.16
CA HIS A 79 13.84 -4.70 22.05
C HIS A 79 13.21 -5.92 21.42
N HIS A 80 12.02 -5.72 20.86
CA HIS A 80 11.44 -6.73 20.01
C HIS A 80 10.62 -6.11 18.88
N VAL A 81 10.56 -6.83 17.78
CA VAL A 81 9.66 -6.54 16.67
C VAL A 81 9.12 -7.86 16.13
N THR A 82 7.85 -7.87 15.77
CA THR A 82 7.17 -9.08 15.33
C THR A 82 6.81 -8.96 13.86
N SER A 83 7.19 -9.97 13.07
CA SER A 83 6.79 -10.11 11.66
C SER A 83 6.48 -11.58 11.41
N ASP A 84 5.37 -11.88 10.73
CA ASP A 84 5.06 -13.24 10.26
C ASP A 84 5.03 -14.35 11.34
N ARG A 85 4.61 -14.01 12.57
CA ARG A 85 4.50 -14.85 13.78
C ARG A 85 5.82 -15.14 14.43
N GLU A 86 6.91 -14.65 13.85
CA GLU A 86 8.22 -14.71 14.45
C GLU A 86 8.50 -13.38 15.15
N ARG A 87 9.00 -13.51 16.38
CA ARG A 87 9.38 -12.36 17.18
C ARG A 87 10.90 -12.28 17.20
N PHE A 88 11.41 -11.21 16.65
CA PHE A 88 12.82 -10.85 16.73
C PHE A 88 13.01 -10.15 18.07
N VAL A 89 13.76 -10.77 18.97
CA VAL A 89 14.13 -10.19 20.26
C VAL A 89 15.60 -9.89 20.20
N PHE A 90 15.99 -8.66 20.48
CA PHE A 90 17.39 -8.28 20.44
C PHE A 90 17.68 -7.22 21.48
N ASN A 91 18.95 -7.15 21.87
CA ASN A 91 19.48 -6.02 22.58
C ASN A 91 20.75 -5.58 21.89
N VAL A 92 21.13 -4.33 22.14
CA VAL A 92 22.38 -3.77 21.66
C VAL A 92 23.17 -3.28 22.86
N CYS A 93 24.50 -3.25 22.72
CA CYS A 93 25.37 -2.56 23.66
C CYS A 93 25.37 -3.09 25.11
N ASN A 94 25.04 -4.35 25.30
CA ASN A 94 25.13 -5.01 26.60
C ASN A 94 25.73 -6.42 26.46
N ASP A 95 26.07 -7.03 27.59
CA ASP A 95 26.67 -8.37 27.66
C ASP A 95 25.62 -9.50 27.69
N ASP A 96 24.37 -9.19 27.34
CA ASP A 96 23.27 -10.16 27.31
C ASP A 96 23.51 -11.23 26.25
N GLN A 97 23.44 -12.51 26.65
CA GLN A 97 23.52 -13.63 25.69
C GLN A 97 22.26 -14.52 25.73
N PRO A 98 21.69 -14.90 24.56
CA PRO A 98 22.03 -14.42 23.22
C PRO A 98 21.59 -12.96 23.03
N ALA A 99 22.41 -12.15 22.35
CA ALA A 99 22.11 -10.73 22.09
C ALA A 99 20.95 -10.56 21.09
N ALA A 100 20.75 -11.51 20.18
CA ALA A 100 19.59 -11.55 19.28
C ALA A 100 19.03 -12.97 19.12
N LEU A 101 17.70 -13.05 19.07
CA LEU A 101 16.94 -14.28 19.09
C LEU A 101 15.73 -14.17 18.17
N LEU A 102 15.52 -15.17 17.34
CA LEU A 102 14.29 -15.36 16.60
C LEU A 102 13.43 -16.37 17.35
N VAL A 103 12.33 -15.90 17.88
CA VAL A 103 11.35 -16.76 18.56
C VAL A 103 10.33 -17.20 17.54
N ARG A 104 10.40 -18.48 17.17
CA ARG A 104 9.48 -19.15 16.26
C ARG A 104 8.49 -19.98 17.08
N PRO A 105 7.25 -19.53 17.26
CA PRO A 105 6.25 -20.24 18.07
C PRO A 105 5.92 -21.63 17.52
N THR A 106 6.06 -21.84 16.21
CA THR A 106 5.68 -23.07 15.51
C THR A 106 6.65 -24.24 15.73
N SER A 107 7.93 -23.98 15.96
CA SER A 107 8.95 -25.03 16.19
C SER A 107 9.21 -25.30 17.68
N GLY A 108 8.74 -24.43 18.58
CA GLY A 108 9.06 -24.48 20.01
C GLY A 108 10.54 -24.27 20.34
N LYS A 109 11.38 -23.98 19.34
CA LYS A 109 12.83 -23.78 19.47
C LYS A 109 13.17 -22.37 19.03
N ASN A 110 13.79 -21.62 19.93
CA ASN A 110 14.34 -20.31 19.61
C ASN A 110 15.60 -20.46 18.76
N ILE A 111 15.68 -19.71 17.67
CA ILE A 111 16.85 -19.67 16.79
C ILE A 111 17.72 -18.50 17.23
N THR A 112 18.96 -18.78 17.62
CA THR A 112 19.91 -17.72 17.98
C THR A 112 20.36 -17.00 16.72
N LEU A 113 20.00 -15.71 16.61
CA LEU A 113 20.41 -14.83 15.51
C LEU A 113 21.78 -14.19 15.75
N GLY A 114 22.18 -14.04 17.01
CA GLY A 114 23.56 -13.77 17.35
C GLY A 114 23.86 -13.62 18.84
N TYR A 115 25.12 -13.86 19.19
CA TYR A 115 25.58 -13.86 20.58
C TYR A 115 26.07 -12.49 21.07
N SER A 116 26.50 -11.63 20.16
CA SER A 116 26.93 -10.26 20.46
C SER A 116 26.45 -9.31 19.35
N ALA A 117 26.15 -8.07 19.73
CA ALA A 117 25.84 -7.00 18.80
C ALA A 117 27.14 -6.34 18.31
N ASN A 118 27.51 -6.56 17.05
CA ASN A 118 28.72 -5.94 16.48
C ASN A 118 28.34 -4.63 15.78
N LEU A 119 28.58 -3.51 16.45
CA LEU A 119 28.34 -2.16 15.96
C LEU A 119 29.34 -1.80 14.86
N ARG A 120 28.84 -1.42 13.69
CA ARG A 120 29.66 -1.02 12.53
C ARG A 120 29.08 0.19 11.80
N LEU A 121 29.97 1.02 11.27
CA LEU A 121 29.65 2.05 10.29
C LEU A 121 30.25 1.65 8.94
N GLU A 122 29.40 1.52 7.94
CA GLU A 122 29.76 1.14 6.57
C GLU A 122 29.26 2.19 5.57
N ASP A 123 30.18 3.01 5.06
CA ASP A 123 29.86 4.15 4.18
C ASP A 123 28.70 5.01 4.71
N GLY A 124 28.74 5.35 6.01
CA GLY A 124 27.72 6.13 6.71
C GLY A 124 26.52 5.32 7.20
N ARG A 125 26.37 4.06 6.79
CA ARG A 125 25.35 3.16 7.33
C ARG A 125 25.79 2.66 8.70
N ILE A 126 25.11 3.11 9.74
CA ILE A 126 25.29 2.59 11.09
C ILE A 126 24.40 1.36 11.24
N HIS A 127 24.97 0.24 11.65
CA HIS A 127 24.21 -0.96 11.89
C HIS A 127 24.83 -1.83 12.99
N PHE A 128 24.00 -2.63 13.64
CA PHE A 128 24.43 -3.73 14.49
C PHE A 128 24.26 -5.03 13.74
N SER A 129 25.35 -5.77 13.62
CA SER A 129 25.37 -7.08 12.97
C SER A 129 25.48 -8.20 14.00
N PHE A 130 24.68 -9.24 13.80
CA PHE A 130 24.55 -10.39 14.68
C PHE A 130 24.81 -11.66 13.86
N GLU A 131 25.63 -12.56 14.40
CA GLU A 131 25.94 -13.85 13.78
C GLU A 131 25.61 -15.00 14.74
N GLY A 132 24.76 -15.90 14.28
CA GLY A 132 24.03 -16.87 15.09
C GLY A 132 24.45 -18.32 14.91
N GLU A 133 23.50 -19.22 15.12
CA GLU A 133 23.69 -20.67 14.93
C GLU A 133 23.70 -21.08 13.44
N PRO A 134 24.22 -22.28 13.08
CA PRO A 134 24.18 -22.78 11.71
C PRO A 134 22.75 -22.85 11.17
N CYS A 135 22.56 -22.47 9.91
CA CYS A 135 21.25 -22.41 9.28
C CYS A 135 20.78 -23.79 8.79
N LEU A 136 19.51 -24.12 8.99
CA LEU A 136 18.92 -25.39 8.61
C LEU A 136 18.12 -25.25 7.30
N SER A 137 18.76 -25.46 6.15
CA SER A 137 18.06 -25.54 4.86
C SER A 137 17.46 -26.94 4.68
N HIS A 138 16.15 -27.05 4.43
CA HIS A 138 15.53 -28.33 4.09
C HIS A 138 15.98 -28.78 2.68
N GLY A 139 16.80 -29.84 2.60
CA GLY A 139 16.83 -30.70 1.40
C GLY A 139 18.05 -30.73 0.49
N SER A 140 19.27 -30.43 0.92
CA SER A 140 20.46 -30.91 0.17
C SER A 140 21.66 -31.19 1.07
N ASN A 141 22.51 -32.11 0.63
CA ASN A 141 23.73 -32.55 1.31
C ASN A 141 24.53 -31.36 1.86
N ALA A 142 24.88 -31.45 3.14
CA ALA A 142 25.57 -30.43 3.91
C ALA A 142 26.92 -30.03 3.28
N THR A 143 26.91 -28.92 2.52
CA THR A 143 28.10 -28.11 2.21
C THR A 143 27.87 -26.60 2.34
N SER A 144 26.75 -26.17 2.93
CA SER A 144 26.51 -24.74 3.19
C SER A 144 27.05 -24.34 4.57
N ASN A 145 28.12 -23.56 4.62
CA ASN A 145 28.66 -22.93 5.84
C ASN A 145 27.79 -21.75 6.35
N GLN A 146 26.53 -21.66 5.92
CA GLN A 146 25.67 -20.51 6.18
C GLN A 146 25.11 -20.54 7.61
N ARG A 147 25.17 -19.39 8.28
CA ARG A 147 24.64 -19.18 9.64
C ARG A 147 23.46 -18.22 9.61
N TYR A 148 22.62 -18.29 10.63
CA TYR A 148 21.61 -17.26 10.85
C TYR A 148 22.30 -15.92 11.16
N SER A 149 21.82 -14.83 10.60
CA SER A 149 22.32 -13.48 10.90
C SER A 149 21.18 -12.47 10.94
N LEU A 150 21.37 -11.42 11.74
CA LEU A 150 20.49 -10.27 11.80
C LEU A 150 21.32 -9.01 11.63
N ASP A 151 20.86 -8.09 10.77
CA ASP A 151 21.42 -6.77 10.62
C ASP A 151 20.36 -5.73 11.01
N LEU A 152 20.61 -5.01 12.11
CA LEU A 152 19.81 -3.87 12.54
C LEU A 152 20.39 -2.61 11.92
N ILE A 153 19.74 -2.07 10.90
CA ILE A 153 20.18 -0.88 10.19
C ILE A 153 19.54 0.34 10.82
N LEU A 154 20.35 1.22 11.42
CA LEU A 154 19.84 2.43 12.04
C LEU A 154 19.58 3.50 10.99
N LEU A 155 18.42 4.15 11.08
CA LEU A 155 18.03 5.28 10.24
C LEU A 155 17.91 6.52 11.11
N CYS A 156 18.53 7.61 10.68
CA CYS A 156 18.40 8.90 11.35
C CYS A 156 16.99 9.49 11.12
N SER A 157 16.30 9.82 12.22
CA SER A 157 15.18 10.78 12.22
C SER A 157 15.35 11.77 13.36
N TYR A 158 15.21 13.06 13.06
CA TYR A 158 15.26 14.11 14.05
C TYR A 158 13.97 14.24 14.88
N ASP A 159 12.92 13.51 14.52
CA ASP A 159 11.69 13.41 15.32
C ASP A 159 11.87 12.42 16.46
N ARG A 160 11.82 12.92 17.70
CA ARG A 160 11.96 12.10 18.91
C ARG A 160 10.77 11.16 19.14
N ASN A 161 9.62 11.44 18.51
CA ASN A 161 8.43 10.61 18.62
C ASN A 161 8.44 9.46 17.59
N GLN A 162 9.36 9.49 16.63
CA GLN A 162 9.45 8.52 15.54
C GLN A 162 10.55 7.50 15.83
N VAL A 163 10.30 6.61 16.79
CA VAL A 163 11.13 5.42 17.01
C VAL A 163 10.37 4.21 16.48
N GLU A 164 10.76 3.73 15.31
CA GLU A 164 10.06 2.67 14.59
C GLU A 164 11.02 1.54 14.23
N LEU A 165 10.56 0.30 14.43
CA LEU A 165 11.24 -0.92 14.00
C LEU A 165 10.44 -1.56 12.86
N SER A 166 11.08 -1.75 11.71
CA SER A 166 10.46 -2.35 10.54
C SER A 166 11.29 -3.53 10.05
N VAL A 167 10.68 -4.72 10.04
CA VAL A 167 11.32 -5.94 9.54
C VAL A 167 11.19 -5.98 8.03
N ILE A 168 12.32 -6.11 7.33
CA ILE A 168 12.30 -6.30 5.87
C ILE A 168 11.66 -7.68 5.59
N PRO A 169 10.66 -7.78 4.68
CA PRO A 169 10.01 -9.04 4.35
C PRO A 169 11.02 -10.14 4.02
N TYR A 170 10.76 -11.34 4.53
CA TYR A 170 11.67 -12.47 4.44
C TYR A 170 10.94 -13.76 4.06
N SER A 171 11.67 -14.69 3.45
CA SER A 171 11.17 -16.04 3.19
C SER A 171 11.42 -16.96 4.40
N PRO A 172 10.55 -17.97 4.65
CA PRO A 172 10.71 -18.87 5.81
C PRO A 172 12.02 -19.66 5.85
N ASP A 173 12.65 -19.83 4.69
CA ASP A 173 13.89 -20.58 4.45
C ASP A 173 15.16 -19.72 4.43
N GLN A 174 15.05 -18.40 4.52
CA GLN A 174 16.24 -17.54 4.54
C GLN A 174 16.93 -17.53 5.91
N CYS A 175 18.24 -17.30 5.89
CA CYS A 175 19.08 -17.28 7.08
C CYS A 175 19.48 -15.86 7.50
N GLN A 176 19.25 -14.86 6.65
CA GLN A 176 19.71 -13.49 6.88
C GLN A 176 18.50 -12.57 7.03
N TYR A 177 18.46 -11.80 8.11
CA TYR A 177 17.35 -10.91 8.42
C TYR A 177 17.82 -9.47 8.54
N TYR A 178 16.95 -8.54 8.18
CA TYR A 178 17.24 -7.12 8.21
C TYR A 178 16.09 -6.39 8.90
N ILE A 179 16.44 -5.47 9.80
CA ILE A 179 15.47 -4.61 10.49
C ILE A 179 15.94 -3.18 10.35
N PHE A 180 15.08 -2.30 9.86
CA PHE A 180 15.30 -0.87 9.96
C PHE A 180 14.87 -0.39 11.34
N TRP A 181 15.73 0.40 11.98
CA TRP A 181 15.46 1.04 13.25
C TRP A 181 15.62 2.55 13.10
N THR A 182 14.50 3.24 12.96
CA THR A 182 14.48 4.71 12.91
C THR A 182 14.66 5.24 14.32
N THR A 183 15.67 6.09 14.54
CA THR A 183 16.00 6.64 15.86
C THR A 183 16.77 7.96 15.77
N PRO A 184 16.52 8.91 16.70
CA PRO A 184 17.31 10.14 16.79
C PRO A 184 18.76 9.90 17.20
N HIS A 185 19.09 8.75 17.81
CA HIS A 185 20.45 8.40 18.19
C HIS A 185 21.36 8.06 17.00
N ALA A 186 20.77 7.80 15.82
CA ALA A 186 21.52 7.61 14.59
C ALA A 186 21.82 8.93 13.86
N CYS A 187 21.30 10.05 14.36
CA CYS A 187 21.53 11.38 13.80
C CYS A 187 22.76 12.05 14.40
N LEU A 188 23.42 12.90 13.60
CA LEU A 188 24.38 13.86 14.13
C LEU A 188 23.65 14.90 15.00
N PRO A 189 24.28 15.44 16.06
CA PRO A 189 23.65 16.40 16.98
C PRO A 189 23.03 17.60 16.26
N LEU A 190 21.80 17.95 16.65
CA LEU A 190 21.14 19.15 16.15
C LEU A 190 21.82 20.41 16.72
N PRO A 191 22.14 21.42 15.89
CA PRO A 191 22.45 22.76 16.36
C PRO A 191 21.35 23.30 17.26
N GLU A 192 21.71 23.98 18.35
CA GLU A 192 20.78 24.54 19.34
C GLU A 192 19.59 25.31 18.72
N PRO A 193 19.79 26.21 17.73
CA PRO A 193 18.68 26.95 17.13
C PRO A 193 17.62 26.09 16.42
N LEU A 194 17.96 24.85 16.03
CA LEU A 194 17.07 23.94 15.31
C LEU A 194 16.26 23.02 16.23
N ARG A 195 16.61 22.95 17.52
CA ARG A 195 15.98 22.01 18.48
C ARG A 195 14.53 22.38 18.77
N GLU A 196 14.22 23.68 18.85
CA GLU A 196 12.90 24.23 19.19
C GLU A 196 12.19 24.87 17.98
N ALA A 197 12.77 24.75 16.78
CA ALA A 197 12.21 25.37 15.59
C ALA A 197 10.96 24.65 15.08
N HIS A 198 9.90 25.42 14.78
CA HIS A 198 8.64 24.91 14.22
C HIS A 198 8.62 24.87 12.68
N CYS A 199 9.64 25.44 12.04
CA CYS A 199 9.73 25.59 10.59
C CYS A 199 8.53 26.30 9.95
N THR A 200 8.17 27.43 10.55
CA THR A 200 7.00 28.22 10.14
C THR A 200 7.37 29.66 9.88
N VAL A 201 6.72 30.28 8.89
CA VAL A 201 6.82 31.74 8.65
C VAL A 201 5.46 32.32 8.33
N ARG A 202 5.14 33.47 8.95
CA ARG A 202 3.89 34.19 8.70
C ARG A 202 3.95 34.89 7.35
N ASN A 203 2.83 34.86 6.63
CA ASN A 203 2.71 35.61 5.39
C ASN A 203 2.59 37.11 5.70
N PRO A 204 3.48 37.98 5.18
CA PRO A 204 3.41 39.42 5.42
C PRO A 204 2.23 40.10 4.73
N THR A 205 1.58 39.44 3.77
CA THR A 205 0.40 39.97 3.04
C THR A 205 -0.94 39.41 3.56
N ASP A 206 -0.90 38.37 4.39
CA ASP A 206 -2.07 37.74 5.02
C ASP A 206 -1.70 37.32 6.45
N GLU A 207 -2.04 38.15 7.44
CA GLU A 207 -1.70 37.92 8.85
C GLU A 207 -2.33 36.64 9.44
N GLN A 208 -3.35 36.07 8.79
CA GLN A 208 -3.99 34.82 9.22
C GLN A 208 -3.31 33.57 8.64
N HIS A 209 -2.46 33.72 7.61
CA HIS A 209 -1.80 32.59 6.96
C HIS A 209 -0.36 32.40 7.46
N THR A 210 -0.03 31.15 7.82
CA THR A 210 1.32 30.74 8.22
C THR A 210 1.76 29.56 7.37
N PHE A 211 2.86 29.71 6.65
CA PHE A 211 3.49 28.60 5.92
C PHE A 211 4.15 27.66 6.93
N ASN A 212 3.90 26.36 6.81
CA ASN A 212 4.53 25.32 7.64
C ASN A 212 5.26 24.33 6.73
N LEU A 213 6.59 24.36 6.75
CA LEU A 213 7.42 23.50 5.92
C LEU A 213 7.98 22.28 6.66
N SER A 214 7.61 22.08 7.94
CA SER A 214 8.12 20.98 8.76
C SER A 214 8.01 19.58 8.14
N PRO A 215 6.98 19.22 7.34
CA PRO A 215 6.92 17.90 6.70
C PRO A 215 8.07 17.61 5.73
N LEU A 216 8.67 18.65 5.14
CA LEU A 216 9.80 18.51 4.20
C LEU A 216 11.10 18.05 4.87
N ALA A 217 11.13 18.03 6.20
CA ALA A 217 12.28 17.61 7.00
C ALA A 217 12.46 16.10 7.11
N ASN A 218 11.47 15.32 6.71
CA ASN A 218 11.41 13.90 7.07
C ASN A 218 12.36 13.01 6.25
N VAL A 219 12.81 13.47 5.08
CA VAL A 219 13.63 12.69 4.16
C VAL A 219 14.67 13.56 3.45
N ASN A 220 15.78 12.93 3.09
CA ASN A 220 16.76 13.54 2.21
C ASN A 220 16.28 13.49 0.76
N HIS A 221 16.49 14.58 0.04
CA HIS A 221 16.22 14.67 -1.38
C HIS A 221 17.53 14.71 -2.16
N GLN A 222 17.71 13.75 -3.08
CA GLN A 222 18.86 13.73 -3.95
C GLN A 222 18.59 14.53 -5.22
N VAL A 223 19.42 15.53 -5.49
CA VAL A 223 19.27 16.45 -6.62
C VAL A 223 20.52 16.40 -7.49
N SER A 224 20.39 15.95 -8.74
CA SER A 224 21.53 15.87 -9.67
C SER A 224 22.11 17.25 -9.98
N ASP A 225 23.44 17.35 -10.09
CA ASP A 225 24.11 18.55 -10.57
C ASP A 225 24.22 18.61 -12.11
N GLY A 226 23.77 17.55 -12.80
CA GLY A 226 23.85 17.40 -14.26
C GLY A 226 25.22 17.01 -14.80
N ARG A 227 26.23 16.81 -13.93
CA ARG A 227 27.63 16.50 -14.27
C ARG A 227 28.12 15.20 -13.64
N GLY A 228 27.21 14.41 -13.07
CA GLY A 228 27.48 13.10 -12.46
C GLY A 228 27.70 13.14 -10.94
N SER A 229 27.66 14.33 -10.32
CA SER A 229 27.57 14.49 -8.87
C SER A 229 26.13 14.89 -8.47
N HIS A 230 25.88 15.05 -7.19
CA HIS A 230 24.54 15.42 -6.71
C HIS A 230 24.61 16.18 -5.40
N PHE A 231 23.51 16.85 -5.07
CA PHE A 231 23.26 17.45 -3.78
C PHE A 231 22.32 16.54 -2.98
N LEU A 232 22.55 16.47 -1.68
CA LEU A 232 21.56 16.04 -0.71
C LEU A 232 20.95 17.29 -0.09
N VAL A 233 19.63 17.43 -0.21
CA VAL A 233 18.87 18.61 0.19
C VAL A 233 17.82 18.18 1.22
N SER A 234 17.76 18.92 2.32
CA SER A 234 16.69 18.85 3.32
C SER A 234 16.19 20.26 3.63
N ALA A 235 15.03 20.38 4.27
CA ALA A 235 14.48 21.63 4.77
C ALA A 235 14.14 21.48 6.26
N CYS A 236 14.28 22.55 7.04
CA CYS A 236 13.94 22.62 8.48
C CYS A 236 14.80 21.78 9.45
N LYS A 237 15.38 20.68 8.98
CA LYS A 237 16.35 19.86 9.70
C LYS A 237 17.55 19.57 8.81
N PRO A 238 18.74 19.33 9.37
CA PRO A 238 19.91 18.94 8.59
C PRO A 238 19.64 17.67 7.76
N VAL A 239 20.48 17.44 6.75
CA VAL A 239 20.49 16.18 5.99
C VAL A 239 20.64 15.01 6.97
N HIS A 240 19.73 14.04 6.86
CA HIS A 240 19.73 12.85 7.69
C HIS A 240 21.00 12.04 7.42
N TYR A 241 21.82 11.86 8.46
CA TYR A 241 23.04 11.09 8.36
C TYR A 241 22.72 9.63 8.06
N GLY A 242 23.45 9.01 7.14
CA GLY A 242 23.20 7.62 6.78
C GLY A 242 24.04 7.12 5.62
N HIS A 243 23.59 6.01 5.03
CA HIS A 243 24.29 5.35 3.93
C HIS A 243 24.49 6.30 2.75
N LEU A 244 25.75 6.56 2.39
CA LEU A 244 26.14 7.50 1.34
C LEU A 244 25.65 8.95 1.56
N ALA A 245 25.31 9.29 2.81
CA ALA A 245 24.84 10.62 3.22
C ALA A 245 25.61 11.10 4.46
N MET A 246 26.96 11.04 4.39
CA MET A 246 27.85 11.42 5.49
C MET A 246 28.18 12.90 5.45
N CYS A 247 27.15 13.75 5.46
CA CYS A 247 27.31 15.19 5.33
C CYS A 247 27.84 15.85 6.61
N PRO A 248 28.52 17.01 6.50
CA PRO A 248 28.96 17.77 7.67
C PRO A 248 27.80 18.06 8.64
N PRO A 249 28.06 18.07 9.96
CA PRO A 249 27.03 18.36 10.95
C PRO A 249 26.32 19.69 10.65
N GLY A 250 24.98 19.68 10.71
CA GLY A 250 24.16 20.87 10.48
C GLY A 250 23.89 21.24 9.03
N SER A 251 24.53 20.58 8.04
CA SER A 251 24.29 20.86 6.62
C SER A 251 22.84 20.59 6.21
N GLY A 252 22.17 21.61 5.67
CA GLY A 252 20.87 21.49 5.00
C GLY A 252 20.99 21.22 3.50
N VAL A 253 22.08 21.68 2.88
CA VAL A 253 22.47 21.33 1.52
C VAL A 253 23.91 20.84 1.53
N CYS A 254 24.11 19.63 1.05
CA CYS A 254 25.38 18.93 1.05
C CYS A 254 25.71 18.45 -0.35
N PHE A 255 26.86 18.86 -0.90
CA PHE A 255 27.33 18.40 -2.20
C PHE A 255 28.07 17.07 -2.07
N VAL A 256 27.70 16.10 -2.89
CA VAL A 256 28.28 14.76 -2.94
C VAL A 256 29.06 14.60 -4.24
N ASN A 257 30.38 14.74 -4.14
CA ASN A 257 31.29 14.55 -5.27
C ASN A 257 31.55 13.06 -5.50
N VAL A 258 30.81 12.45 -6.43
CA VAL A 258 30.90 11.01 -6.74
C VAL A 258 32.26 10.64 -7.33
N SER A 259 32.96 11.59 -7.97
CA SER A 259 34.29 11.37 -8.55
C SER A 259 35.43 11.41 -7.51
N ALA A 260 35.14 11.86 -6.28
CA ALA A 260 36.14 11.93 -5.22
C ALA A 260 36.53 10.52 -4.73
N THR A 261 37.82 10.20 -4.90
CA THR A 261 38.42 8.96 -4.40
C THR A 261 38.63 8.98 -2.89
N ASP A 262 38.89 10.16 -2.31
CA ASP A 262 38.96 10.37 -0.87
C ASP A 262 37.58 10.75 -0.30
N VAL A 263 37.11 9.96 0.66
CA VAL A 263 35.80 10.15 1.32
C VAL A 263 35.74 11.47 2.10
N ARG A 264 36.86 12.01 2.58
CA ARG A 264 36.92 13.30 3.30
C ARG A 264 36.55 14.49 2.42
N HIS A 265 36.75 14.37 1.12
CA HIS A 265 36.43 15.41 0.14
C HIS A 265 35.16 15.06 -0.67
N ARG A 266 34.48 13.95 -0.32
CA ARG A 266 33.27 13.50 -1.00
C ARG A 266 32.04 14.29 -0.58
N TYR A 267 31.94 14.67 0.69
CA TYR A 267 30.79 15.35 1.26
C TYR A 267 31.19 16.75 1.70
N VAL A 268 30.62 17.77 1.05
CA VAL A 268 30.99 19.17 1.28
C VAL A 268 29.76 19.98 1.67
N ASP A 269 29.89 20.79 2.72
CA ASP A 269 28.81 21.65 3.19
C ASP A 269 28.60 22.81 2.24
N TYR A 270 27.43 22.86 1.60
CA TYR A 270 27.06 23.94 0.68
C TYR A 270 25.97 24.84 1.31
N GLY A 271 25.65 24.63 2.58
CA GLY A 271 24.68 25.43 3.31
C GLY A 271 24.24 24.79 4.62
N GLN A 272 24.53 25.45 5.75
CA GLN A 272 24.02 25.10 7.07
C GLN A 272 22.53 25.40 7.20
N MET A 273 21.80 24.48 7.85
CA MET A 273 20.36 24.58 8.04
C MET A 273 20.00 25.74 8.98
N VAL A 274 18.94 26.46 8.63
CA VAL A 274 18.37 27.55 9.43
C VAL A 274 17.06 27.12 10.09
N ALA A 275 16.71 27.75 11.21
CA ALA A 275 15.56 27.36 12.04
C ALA A 275 14.21 27.50 11.32
N ASN A 276 13.99 28.63 10.66
CA ASN A 276 12.71 28.92 10.00
C ASN A 276 12.97 29.47 8.59
N PRO A 277 12.07 29.20 7.64
CA PRO A 277 12.08 29.90 6.37
C PRO A 277 11.80 31.39 6.56
N MET A 278 12.10 32.19 5.54
CA MET A 278 11.82 33.62 5.52
C MET A 278 11.14 34.04 4.22
N ILE A 279 10.40 35.14 4.27
CA ILE A 279 9.94 35.81 3.05
C ILE A 279 11.01 36.82 2.64
N ASP A 280 11.57 36.63 1.46
CA ASP A 280 12.52 37.57 0.85
C ASP A 280 11.80 38.88 0.57
N THR A 281 12.16 39.95 1.29
CA THR A 281 11.47 41.24 1.20
C THR A 281 11.64 41.94 -0.15
N ALA A 282 12.67 41.58 -0.92
CA ALA A 282 12.91 42.18 -2.24
C ALA A 282 12.08 41.51 -3.35
N THR A 283 11.84 40.19 -3.23
CA THR A 283 11.19 39.38 -4.27
C THR A 283 9.80 38.89 -3.89
N GLY A 284 9.44 38.92 -2.59
CA GLY A 284 8.22 38.33 -2.04
C GLY A 284 8.24 36.79 -1.97
N GLN A 285 9.37 36.14 -2.27
CA GLN A 285 9.47 34.68 -2.34
C GLN A 285 9.64 34.05 -0.95
N LEU A 286 9.05 32.87 -0.74
CA LEU A 286 9.33 32.00 0.40
C LEU A 286 10.66 31.29 0.19
N VAL A 287 11.64 31.52 1.07
CA VAL A 287 13.01 31.06 0.86
C VAL A 287 13.68 30.56 2.14
N MET A 288 14.67 29.70 1.96
CA MET A 288 15.72 29.44 2.94
C MET A 288 17.06 29.84 2.34
N GLN A 289 17.81 30.69 3.05
CA GLN A 289 19.18 31.05 2.70
C GLN A 289 20.12 30.32 3.65
N LEU A 290 21.00 29.50 3.09
CA LEU A 290 21.84 28.54 3.80
C LEU A 290 23.29 28.87 3.48
N ASN A 291 24.03 29.37 4.48
CA ASN A 291 25.44 29.71 4.30
C ASN A 291 26.31 28.50 4.65
N SER A 292 27.31 28.22 3.82
CA SER A 292 28.28 27.17 4.13
C SER A 292 29.14 27.58 5.32
N SER A 293 29.47 26.61 6.16
CA SER A 293 30.42 26.74 7.26
C SER A 293 31.86 26.48 6.83
N THR A 294 32.07 25.78 5.72
CA THR A 294 33.40 25.35 5.24
C THR A 294 33.83 26.05 3.96
N GLU A 295 32.88 26.40 3.08
CA GLU A 295 33.16 26.97 1.77
C GLU A 295 32.96 28.48 1.76
N GLN A 296 33.88 29.20 1.12
CA GLN A 296 33.84 30.65 1.04
C GLN A 296 32.84 31.17 -0.02
N CYS A 297 32.56 30.37 -1.06
CA CYS A 297 31.76 30.80 -2.22
C CYS A 297 30.77 29.74 -2.74
N ASP A 298 30.35 28.82 -1.88
CA ASP A 298 29.39 27.76 -2.21
C ASP A 298 28.28 27.73 -1.16
N ASN A 299 27.44 28.78 -1.15
CA ASN A 299 26.23 28.85 -0.32
C ASN A 299 25.01 28.36 -1.11
N SER A 300 23.88 28.15 -0.44
CA SER A 300 22.66 27.67 -1.09
C SER A 300 21.45 28.53 -0.77
N ARG A 301 20.56 28.70 -1.75
CA ARG A 301 19.25 29.33 -1.60
C ARG A 301 18.20 28.39 -2.15
N ILE A 302 17.25 28.01 -1.30
CA ILE A 302 16.10 27.20 -1.67
C ILE A 302 14.90 28.13 -1.80
N VAL A 303 14.30 28.17 -2.99
CA VAL A 303 13.05 28.90 -3.26
C VAL A 303 11.91 27.90 -3.25
N PHE A 304 10.96 28.13 -2.35
CA PHE A 304 9.74 27.35 -2.26
C PHE A 304 8.67 28.02 -3.10
N GLU A 305 8.14 27.27 -4.08
CA GLU A 305 7.16 27.78 -5.03
C GLU A 305 5.87 26.97 -4.95
N CYS A 306 4.74 27.66 -5.06
CA CYS A 306 3.48 27.00 -5.31
C CYS A 306 3.45 26.43 -6.75
N PRO A 307 3.06 25.16 -6.97
CA PRO A 307 2.81 24.64 -8.31
C PRO A 307 1.71 25.46 -9.02
N SER A 308 1.97 25.93 -10.25
CA SER A 308 1.01 26.71 -11.05
C SER A 308 0.22 25.80 -12.00
N GLY A 309 -1.11 25.75 -11.88
CA GLY A 309 -1.99 25.10 -12.84
C GLY A 309 -3.29 24.57 -12.25
N ASN A 310 -4.32 24.42 -13.07
CA ASN A 310 -5.58 23.73 -12.75
C ASN A 310 -5.42 22.19 -12.68
N GLU A 311 -4.20 21.68 -12.45
CA GLU A 311 -3.95 20.27 -12.24
C GLU A 311 -3.62 20.01 -10.76
N PRO A 312 -4.16 18.93 -10.16
CA PRO A 312 -3.97 18.62 -8.76
C PRO A 312 -2.52 18.24 -8.45
N GLY A 313 -1.89 19.04 -7.57
CA GLY A 313 -0.93 18.63 -6.54
C GLY A 313 0.12 17.58 -6.90
N GLN A 314 1.07 17.90 -7.78
CA GLN A 314 2.34 17.17 -7.81
C GLN A 314 3.39 18.01 -7.09
N ASP A 315 3.71 17.63 -5.85
CA ASP A 315 4.90 18.13 -5.16
C ASP A 315 6.13 17.71 -5.97
N GLU A 316 6.81 18.67 -6.58
CA GLU A 316 8.09 18.47 -7.23
C GLU A 316 9.16 18.65 -6.15
N GLY A 317 9.88 17.57 -5.82
CA GLY A 317 11.07 17.64 -4.97
C GLY A 317 12.07 18.71 -5.46
N PRO A 318 13.08 19.05 -4.65
CA PRO A 318 13.98 20.15 -4.97
C PRO A 318 14.70 19.92 -6.29
N LEU A 319 14.69 20.93 -7.15
CA LEU A 319 15.39 20.95 -8.42
C LEU A 319 16.55 21.94 -8.36
N TYR A 320 17.72 21.52 -8.84
CA TYR A 320 18.87 22.40 -8.98
C TYR A 320 18.71 23.28 -10.22
N VAL A 321 18.70 24.60 -10.03
CA VAL A 321 18.53 25.59 -11.10
C VAL A 321 19.89 26.03 -11.67
N GLY A 322 20.90 26.16 -10.80
CA GLY A 322 22.25 26.57 -11.19
C GLY A 322 22.97 27.32 -10.06
N LYS A 323 24.16 27.83 -10.36
CA LYS A 323 24.95 28.66 -9.43
C LYS A 323 25.03 30.08 -9.98
N GLU A 324 24.66 31.05 -9.15
CA GLU A 324 24.86 32.47 -9.43
C GLU A 324 25.87 33.04 -8.42
N LYS A 325 27.02 33.51 -8.92
CA LYS A 325 28.15 33.99 -8.10
C LYS A 325 28.53 32.93 -7.04
N CYS A 326 28.26 33.19 -5.77
CA CYS A 326 28.57 32.31 -4.63
C CYS A 326 27.35 31.57 -4.07
N MET A 327 26.26 31.47 -4.83
CA MET A 327 24.97 30.96 -4.36
C MET A 327 24.37 29.96 -5.35
N HIS A 328 24.24 28.71 -4.91
CA HIS A 328 23.51 27.64 -5.56
C HIS A 328 22.01 27.86 -5.39
N GLN A 329 21.26 27.85 -6.49
CA GLN A 329 19.83 28.08 -6.51
C GLN A 329 19.11 26.74 -6.66
N PHE A 330 18.21 26.47 -5.72
CA PHE A 330 17.30 25.35 -5.74
C PHE A 330 15.87 25.88 -5.83
N ARG A 331 15.04 25.21 -6.62
CA ARG A 331 13.61 25.48 -6.74
C ARG A 331 12.86 24.26 -6.25
N TRP A 332 12.02 24.42 -5.23
CA TRP A 332 11.23 23.35 -4.65
C TRP A 332 9.76 23.71 -4.81
N ARG A 333 9.05 23.01 -5.71
CA ARG A 333 7.61 23.26 -5.90
C ARG A 333 6.82 22.34 -4.98
N THR A 334 6.14 22.91 -4.01
CA THR A 334 5.35 22.16 -3.03
C THR A 334 4.08 22.90 -2.70
N ALA A 335 3.00 22.14 -2.46
CA ALA A 335 1.73 22.68 -2.01
C ALA A 335 1.87 23.46 -0.68
N LEU A 336 2.85 23.10 0.16
CA LEU A 336 3.17 23.79 1.42
C LEU A 336 3.64 25.24 1.23
N ALA A 337 4.07 25.61 0.01
CA ALA A 337 4.50 26.96 -0.35
C ALA A 337 3.38 27.81 -0.97
N CYS A 338 2.19 27.24 -1.15
CA CYS A 338 1.06 27.96 -1.68
C CYS A 338 0.43 28.85 -0.62
N ASN A 339 0.17 30.12 -0.96
CA ASN A 339 -0.74 30.98 -0.22
C ASN A 339 -2.18 30.51 -0.49
N ARG A 340 -2.47 29.27 -0.11
CA ARG A 340 -3.80 28.69 -0.11
C ARG A 340 -4.36 29.01 1.25
N SER A 341 -5.18 30.07 1.32
CA SER A 341 -6.35 29.97 2.18
C SER A 341 -6.99 28.62 1.86
N PRO A 342 -7.29 27.76 2.86
CA PRO A 342 -7.86 26.45 2.59
C PRO A 342 -9.07 26.66 1.68
N ARG A 343 -9.01 26.14 0.44
CA ARG A 343 -10.16 26.24 -0.44
C ARG A 343 -11.28 25.48 0.26
N PRO A 344 -12.45 26.10 0.47
CA PRO A 344 -13.59 25.42 1.07
C PRO A 344 -13.77 24.08 0.38
N CYS A 345 -13.98 23.01 1.14
CA CYS A 345 -14.20 21.67 0.62
C CYS A 345 -12.98 20.95 0.02
N THR A 346 -11.76 21.36 0.34
CA THR A 346 -10.53 20.63 -0.06
C THR A 346 -9.63 20.30 1.13
N VAL A 347 -8.89 19.19 1.05
CA VAL A 347 -7.84 18.83 2.02
C VAL A 347 -6.74 18.01 1.34
N GLU A 348 -5.50 18.20 1.78
CA GLU A 348 -4.35 17.46 1.30
C GLU A 348 -4.03 16.28 2.24
N ASN A 349 -3.79 15.10 1.69
CA ASN A 349 -3.26 13.98 2.45
C ASN A 349 -1.78 14.27 2.80
N PRO A 350 -1.43 14.43 4.10
CA PRO A 350 -0.07 14.78 4.52
C PRO A 350 0.97 13.68 4.24
N ILE A 351 0.55 12.46 3.87
CA ILE A 351 1.43 11.33 3.57
C ILE A 351 1.79 11.29 2.08
N THR A 352 0.80 11.49 1.20
CA THR A 352 0.97 11.30 -0.25
C THR A 352 1.04 12.62 -1.02
N GLY A 353 0.65 13.74 -0.41
CA GLY A 353 0.49 15.04 -1.08
C GLY A 353 -0.76 15.12 -1.96
N THR A 354 -1.60 14.08 -2.00
CA THR A 354 -2.82 14.06 -2.82
C THR A 354 -3.84 15.06 -2.26
N VAL A 355 -4.32 15.98 -3.11
CA VAL A 355 -5.38 16.92 -2.73
C VAL A 355 -6.74 16.31 -3.07
N TYR A 356 -7.56 16.11 -2.04
CA TYR A 356 -8.95 15.71 -2.20
C TYR A 356 -9.83 16.95 -2.34
N ASP A 357 -10.66 16.95 -3.37
CA ASP A 357 -11.65 17.99 -3.65
C ASP A 357 -13.06 17.39 -3.60
N LEU A 358 -13.84 17.81 -2.60
CA LEU A 358 -15.20 17.35 -2.36
C LEU A 358 -16.27 18.35 -2.77
N GLU A 359 -15.89 19.45 -3.45
CA GLU A 359 -16.84 20.39 -4.06
C GLU A 359 -17.91 19.69 -4.93
N PRO A 360 -17.61 18.60 -5.68
CA PRO A 360 -18.63 17.88 -6.44
C PRO A 360 -19.77 17.26 -5.59
N LEU A 361 -19.57 17.11 -4.27
CA LEU A 361 -20.59 16.61 -3.35
C LEU A 361 -21.41 17.73 -2.69
N ALA A 362 -21.01 18.99 -2.88
CA ALA A 362 -21.60 20.15 -2.22
C ALA A 362 -22.93 20.61 -2.86
N ASN A 363 -23.57 21.60 -2.22
CA ASN A 363 -24.79 22.25 -2.71
C ASN A 363 -25.96 21.28 -2.99
N ARG A 364 -26.03 20.20 -2.21
CA ARG A 364 -27.05 19.14 -2.32
C ARG A 364 -27.48 18.70 -0.92
N VAL A 365 -28.77 18.39 -0.77
CA VAL A 365 -29.30 17.76 0.46
C VAL A 365 -29.32 16.25 0.27
N TYR A 366 -28.72 15.53 1.21
CA TYR A 366 -28.77 14.08 1.30
C TYR A 366 -29.77 13.70 2.39
N ASN A 367 -30.81 12.98 1.98
CA ASN A 367 -31.83 12.47 2.89
C ASN A 367 -31.41 11.09 3.37
N LEU A 368 -31.29 10.94 4.68
CA LEU A 368 -30.85 9.72 5.36
C LEU A 368 -31.96 9.21 6.27
N THR A 369 -32.09 7.90 6.36
CA THR A 369 -33.05 7.25 7.26
C THR A 369 -32.36 6.11 7.98
N GLU A 370 -32.46 6.08 9.30
CA GLU A 370 -31.93 5.00 10.13
C GLU A 370 -32.92 4.70 11.25
N GLY A 371 -33.42 3.46 11.28
CA GLY A 371 -34.57 3.08 12.09
C GLY A 371 -35.79 3.96 11.82
N ASN A 372 -36.27 4.66 12.85
CA ASN A 372 -37.41 5.59 12.78
C ASN A 372 -37.00 7.07 12.68
N ARG A 373 -35.70 7.35 12.51
CA ARG A 373 -35.16 8.71 12.50
C ARG A 373 -34.78 9.10 11.07
N ASN A 374 -35.07 10.36 10.73
CA ASN A 374 -34.82 10.92 9.41
C ASN A 374 -33.88 12.10 9.54
N TYR A 375 -32.85 12.17 8.70
CA TYR A 375 -31.88 13.25 8.73
C TYR A 375 -31.73 13.90 7.35
N GLU A 376 -31.45 15.18 7.34
CA GLU A 376 -30.94 15.90 6.18
C GLU A 376 -29.49 16.31 6.48
N VAL A 377 -28.58 16.04 5.54
CA VAL A 377 -27.17 16.47 5.64
C VAL A 377 -26.71 17.08 4.31
N ALA A 378 -25.75 18.00 4.35
CA ALA A 378 -25.03 18.46 3.16
C ALA A 378 -23.52 18.43 3.38
N VAL A 379 -22.77 18.39 2.28
CA VAL A 379 -21.30 18.45 2.30
C VAL A 379 -20.88 19.87 1.98
N CYS A 380 -20.05 20.47 2.85
CA CYS A 380 -19.43 21.81 2.74
C CYS A 380 -20.38 23.02 2.66
N GLN A 381 -21.57 22.89 2.09
CA GLN A 381 -22.54 23.95 1.89
C GLN A 381 -23.98 23.40 1.85
N MET A 382 -24.84 23.92 2.73
CA MET A 382 -26.25 23.58 2.79
C MET A 382 -27.10 24.50 1.88
N PRO A 383 -27.84 23.98 0.88
CA PRO A 383 -28.70 24.80 0.02
C PRO A 383 -29.96 25.24 0.79
N GLN A 384 -29.98 26.51 1.22
CA GLN A 384 -31.03 27.07 2.08
C GLN A 384 -32.44 27.07 1.47
N SER A 385 -32.57 26.99 0.14
CA SER A 385 -33.87 27.04 -0.56
C SER A 385 -34.59 25.70 -0.64
N ILE A 386 -33.93 24.59 -0.28
CA ILE A 386 -34.43 23.22 -0.52
C ILE A 386 -34.43 22.38 0.78
N THR A 387 -33.78 22.84 1.85
CA THR A 387 -33.67 22.11 3.12
C THR A 387 -34.78 22.42 4.11
N SER A 388 -35.12 21.43 4.93
CA SER A 388 -35.97 21.57 6.10
C SER A 388 -35.18 21.92 7.37
N CYS A 389 -33.85 21.99 7.32
CA CYS A 389 -32.99 22.28 8.47
C CYS A 389 -33.02 23.77 8.89
N PRO A 390 -32.74 24.07 10.18
CA PRO A 390 -32.61 25.45 10.65
C PRO A 390 -31.49 26.20 9.92
N SER A 391 -31.65 27.50 9.69
CA SER A 391 -30.67 28.33 8.98
C SER A 391 -29.26 28.21 9.59
N GLY A 392 -28.25 28.07 8.73
CA GLY A 392 -26.85 27.87 9.15
C GLY A 392 -26.47 26.42 9.50
N SER A 393 -27.44 25.50 9.63
CA SER A 393 -27.16 24.09 9.90
C SER A 393 -26.62 23.37 8.67
N GLY A 394 -25.60 22.52 8.86
CA GLY A 394 -25.12 21.59 7.84
C GLY A 394 -25.77 20.20 7.92
N SER A 395 -26.47 19.95 9.03
CA SER A 395 -27.23 18.72 9.26
C SER A 395 -28.36 18.94 10.26
N CYS A 396 -29.43 18.17 10.16
CA CYS A 396 -30.52 18.16 11.13
C CYS A 396 -31.27 16.82 11.17
N GLU A 397 -31.93 16.54 12.28
CA GLU A 397 -32.97 15.50 12.36
C GLU A 397 -34.34 16.12 12.06
N ILE A 398 -35.16 15.42 11.28
CA ILE A 398 -36.52 15.80 10.94
C ILE A 398 -37.49 15.11 11.90
N ILE A 399 -38.20 15.92 12.69
CA ILE A 399 -39.14 15.47 13.72
C ILE A 399 -40.54 15.98 13.34
N GLY A 400 -41.27 15.18 12.57
CA GLY A 400 -42.59 15.55 12.06
C GLY A 400 -42.50 16.74 11.09
N SER A 401 -42.98 17.91 11.51
CA SER A 401 -42.91 19.16 10.75
C SER A 401 -41.84 20.14 11.26
N GLN A 402 -41.06 19.75 12.26
CA GLN A 402 -39.97 20.54 12.83
C GLN A 402 -38.63 19.85 12.59
N SER A 403 -37.54 20.58 12.79
CA SER A 403 -36.18 20.06 12.64
C SER A 403 -35.28 20.60 13.74
N ASP A 404 -34.43 19.73 14.27
CA ASP A 404 -33.41 20.09 15.25
C ASP A 404 -32.05 20.11 14.58
N SER A 405 -31.28 21.19 14.78
CA SER A 405 -29.94 21.32 14.20
C SER A 405 -28.98 20.31 14.84
N TYR A 406 -28.24 19.58 14.01
CA TYR A 406 -27.23 18.62 14.46
C TYR A 406 -25.80 19.15 14.29
N GLY A 407 -25.66 20.41 13.88
CA GLY A 407 -24.40 21.10 13.74
C GLY A 407 -24.45 22.16 12.64
N GLU A 408 -23.73 23.25 12.86
CA GLU A 408 -23.53 24.33 11.90
C GLU A 408 -22.64 23.86 10.75
N VAL A 409 -22.97 24.32 9.54
CA VAL A 409 -22.25 23.91 8.33
C VAL A 409 -20.80 24.38 8.38
N ASN A 410 -19.87 23.48 8.07
CA ASN A 410 -18.44 23.76 7.97
C ASN A 410 -17.94 23.31 6.58
N SER A 411 -16.96 24.03 6.04
CA SER A 411 -16.32 23.70 4.76
C SER A 411 -14.83 23.37 4.91
N LEU A 412 -14.29 23.43 6.13
CA LEU A 412 -12.91 23.05 6.42
C LEU A 412 -12.81 21.53 6.57
N LEU A 413 -12.37 20.86 5.50
CA LEU A 413 -12.04 19.44 5.56
C LEU A 413 -10.80 19.20 6.42
N GLN A 414 -10.87 18.14 7.21
CA GLN A 414 -9.78 17.69 8.07
C GLN A 414 -9.34 16.30 7.63
N TYR A 415 -8.07 15.99 7.86
CA TYR A 415 -7.53 14.66 7.63
C TYR A 415 -6.95 14.12 8.94
N ALA A 416 -7.57 13.08 9.49
CA ALA A 416 -6.96 12.34 10.59
C ALA A 416 -5.86 11.46 10.02
N THR A 417 -4.69 11.44 10.64
CA THR A 417 -3.43 10.91 10.08
C THR A 417 -3.47 9.48 9.54
N THR A 418 -4.53 8.68 9.72
CA THR A 418 -4.56 7.33 9.13
C THR A 418 -5.93 6.78 8.72
N GLY A 419 -6.98 7.55 8.38
CA GLY A 419 -8.28 6.93 8.07
C GLY A 419 -9.05 7.42 6.84
N ALA A 420 -9.56 8.64 6.89
CA ALA A 420 -10.40 9.21 5.84
C ALA A 420 -10.46 10.73 6.03
N PRO A 421 -10.56 11.53 4.95
CA PRO A 421 -10.96 12.93 5.05
C PRO A 421 -12.31 13.03 5.75
N PHE A 422 -12.51 14.06 6.58
CA PHE A 422 -13.79 14.28 7.26
C PHE A 422 -14.14 15.76 7.47
N LEU A 423 -15.44 16.04 7.56
CA LEU A 423 -15.99 17.32 8.02
C LEU A 423 -16.57 17.15 9.42
N LEU A 424 -16.40 18.17 10.26
CA LEU A 424 -17.00 18.24 11.59
C LEU A 424 -17.89 19.49 11.68
N TYR A 425 -19.18 19.25 11.95
CA TYR A 425 -20.21 20.25 12.19
C TYR A 425 -20.51 20.27 13.69
N GLU A 426 -20.35 21.42 14.32
CA GLU A 426 -20.49 21.59 15.77
C GLU A 426 -21.60 22.59 16.08
N SER A 427 -21.84 22.88 17.36
CA SER A 427 -22.79 23.91 17.79
C SER A 427 -24.26 23.66 17.43
N GLY A 428 -24.68 22.39 17.32
CA GLY A 428 -26.09 22.02 17.12
C GLY A 428 -27.01 22.34 18.30
N ALA A 429 -28.23 21.81 18.25
CA ALA A 429 -29.23 21.92 19.31
C ALA A 429 -28.76 21.21 20.60
N LEU A 430 -29.32 21.60 21.74
CA LEU A 430 -29.02 20.97 23.02
C LEU A 430 -29.61 19.56 23.05
N CYS A 431 -28.76 18.58 23.35
CA CYS A 431 -29.14 17.17 23.41
C CYS A 431 -29.25 16.66 24.86
N ARG A 432 -28.25 16.98 25.70
CA ARG A 432 -28.14 16.47 27.07
C ARG A 432 -27.32 17.39 27.95
N GLY A 433 -27.98 18.00 28.95
CA GLY A 433 -27.36 18.99 29.82
C GLY A 433 -26.88 20.19 28.99
N GLU A 434 -25.60 20.54 29.12
CA GLU A 434 -24.97 21.61 28.34
C GLU A 434 -24.33 21.13 27.02
N ARG A 435 -24.41 19.82 26.71
CA ARG A 435 -23.88 19.29 25.44
C ARG A 435 -24.80 19.60 24.28
N ARG A 436 -24.18 19.82 23.12
CA ARG A 436 -24.84 20.11 21.85
C ARG A 436 -24.58 19.00 20.86
N TRP A 437 -25.51 18.82 19.93
CA TRP A 437 -25.32 17.92 18.80
C TRP A 437 -24.16 18.35 17.92
N LYS A 438 -23.44 17.35 17.41
CA LYS A 438 -22.40 17.50 16.40
C LYS A 438 -22.56 16.42 15.32
N THR A 439 -22.17 16.73 14.10
CA THR A 439 -22.19 15.81 12.97
C THR A 439 -20.79 15.64 12.40
N LYS A 440 -20.37 14.39 12.20
CA LYS A 440 -19.12 14.03 11.54
C LYS A 440 -19.43 13.35 10.21
N LEU A 441 -18.97 13.94 9.11
CA LEU A 441 -19.07 13.34 7.77
C LEU A 441 -17.71 12.77 7.39
N GLU A 442 -17.59 11.46 7.21
CA GLU A 442 -16.35 10.78 6.81
C GLU A 442 -16.43 10.33 5.35
N PHE A 443 -15.37 10.56 4.57
CA PHE A 443 -15.32 10.24 3.15
C PHE A 443 -14.37 9.08 2.90
N ILE A 444 -14.90 7.97 2.39
CA ILE A 444 -14.19 6.71 2.22
C ILE A 444 -14.06 6.40 0.73
N CYS A 445 -12.90 5.90 0.31
CA CYS A 445 -12.65 5.54 -1.07
C CYS A 445 -13.57 4.41 -1.54
N GLU A 446 -14.29 4.64 -2.64
CA GLU A 446 -15.02 3.61 -3.39
C GLU A 446 -14.10 2.97 -4.44
N THR A 447 -13.92 1.65 -4.35
CA THR A 447 -12.96 0.87 -5.14
C THR A 447 -13.61 -0.07 -6.15
N ASP A 448 -14.93 -0.28 -6.08
CA ASP A 448 -15.63 -1.17 -6.99
C ASP A 448 -15.84 -0.53 -8.38
N ARG A 449 -15.25 -1.16 -9.40
CA ARG A 449 -15.25 -0.69 -10.79
C ARG A 449 -16.56 -0.95 -11.53
N GLU A 450 -17.44 -1.82 -11.03
CA GLU A 450 -18.73 -2.08 -11.69
C GLU A 450 -19.74 -0.94 -11.49
N HIS A 451 -19.51 -0.06 -10.51
CA HIS A 451 -20.31 1.13 -10.25
C HIS A 451 -19.71 2.43 -10.82
N VAL A 452 -18.59 2.33 -11.55
CA VAL A 452 -17.89 3.49 -12.16
C VAL A 452 -18.54 3.83 -13.50
N ASN A 453 -19.83 4.18 -13.45
CA ASN A 453 -20.36 5.13 -14.42
C ASN A 453 -20.06 6.54 -13.90
N PRO A 454 -19.44 7.43 -14.70
CA PRO A 454 -19.22 8.81 -14.30
C PRO A 454 -20.56 9.47 -13.96
N GLY A 455 -20.85 9.63 -12.66
CA GLY A 455 -22.10 10.22 -12.15
C GLY A 455 -22.92 9.38 -11.17
N MET A 456 -22.56 8.12 -10.88
CA MET A 456 -23.27 7.32 -9.87
C MET A 456 -22.64 7.52 -8.49
N MET A 457 -23.31 8.28 -7.62
CA MET A 457 -22.93 8.44 -6.22
C MET A 457 -23.57 7.33 -5.37
N VAL A 458 -22.77 6.61 -4.58
CA VAL A 458 -23.29 5.70 -3.56
C VAL A 458 -24.00 6.52 -2.49
N ALA A 459 -25.20 6.10 -2.08
CA ALA A 459 -25.96 6.82 -1.07
C ALA A 459 -25.20 6.79 0.28
N PRO A 460 -25.03 7.95 0.96
CA PRO A 460 -24.36 7.99 2.25
C PRO A 460 -25.10 7.16 3.29
N ARG A 461 -24.38 6.65 4.28
CA ARG A 461 -24.92 5.77 5.32
C ARG A 461 -24.72 6.37 6.70
N VAL A 462 -25.76 6.31 7.53
CA VAL A 462 -25.65 6.61 8.96
C VAL A 462 -24.93 5.45 9.61
N VAL A 463 -23.85 5.74 10.33
CA VAL A 463 -23.05 4.73 11.03
C VAL A 463 -23.26 4.80 12.53
N GLU A 464 -23.48 6.00 13.06
CA GLU A 464 -23.71 6.22 14.49
C GLU A 464 -24.68 7.38 14.68
N SER A 465 -25.66 7.22 15.58
CA SER A 465 -26.61 8.29 15.94
C SER A 465 -27.29 8.01 17.28
N GLY A 466 -27.51 9.06 18.09
CA GLY A 466 -28.41 9.05 19.26
C GLY A 466 -27.76 9.53 20.57
N ASP A 467 -28.57 9.61 21.63
CA ASP A 467 -28.16 10.12 22.95
C ASP A 467 -27.14 9.24 23.69
N ALA A 468 -27.03 7.97 23.29
CA ALA A 468 -26.03 7.03 23.78
C ALA A 468 -24.65 7.23 23.12
N ALA A 469 -24.59 7.93 21.99
CA ALA A 469 -23.40 8.23 21.21
C ALA A 469 -22.81 9.62 21.54
N ASP A 470 -22.95 10.07 22.80
CA ASP A 470 -22.47 11.38 23.26
C ASP A 470 -22.88 12.58 22.36
N CYS A 471 -24.14 12.57 21.91
CA CYS A 471 -24.73 13.61 21.06
C CYS A 471 -24.02 13.80 19.72
N GLN A 472 -23.73 12.69 19.04
CA GLN A 472 -23.04 12.67 17.76
C GLN A 472 -23.85 11.95 16.70
N LEU A 473 -23.82 12.50 15.48
CA LEU A 473 -24.24 11.83 14.24
C LEU A 473 -22.99 11.58 13.39
N VAL A 474 -22.76 10.33 12.99
CA VAL A 474 -21.66 9.96 12.09
C VAL A 474 -22.24 9.41 10.79
N VAL A 475 -21.85 10.03 9.67
CA VAL A 475 -22.28 9.64 8.33
C VAL A 475 -21.05 9.34 7.49
N GLN A 476 -21.05 8.19 6.82
CA GLN A 476 -19.99 7.79 5.90
C GLN A 476 -20.45 7.91 4.44
N PHE A 477 -19.62 8.55 3.63
CA PHE A 477 -19.79 8.72 2.19
C PHE A 477 -18.79 7.83 1.45
N GLU A 478 -19.27 6.86 0.68
CA GLU A 478 -18.43 6.12 -0.27
C GLU A 478 -18.28 6.94 -1.55
N THR A 479 -17.07 7.37 -1.89
CA THR A 479 -16.79 8.24 -3.03
C THR A 479 -15.43 7.97 -3.67
N VAL A 480 -15.36 8.10 -4.99
CA VAL A 480 -14.10 8.00 -5.74
C VAL A 480 -13.19 9.23 -5.58
N LEU A 481 -13.72 10.34 -5.06
CA LEU A 481 -13.00 11.62 -4.92
C LEU A 481 -11.88 11.59 -3.86
N VAL A 482 -11.87 10.57 -3.00
CA VAL A 482 -10.86 10.35 -1.96
C VAL A 482 -10.04 9.09 -2.20
N CYS A 483 -10.08 8.56 -3.43
CA CYS A 483 -9.29 7.40 -3.81
C CYS A 483 -7.89 7.80 -4.29
N GLU A 484 -6.89 7.30 -3.57
CA GLU A 484 -5.49 7.30 -4.00
C GLU A 484 -5.25 6.14 -4.99
N PRO A 485 -4.08 6.03 -5.67
CA PRO A 485 -3.82 4.96 -6.62
C PRO A 485 -4.23 3.62 -6.02
N PRO A 486 -5.13 2.88 -6.69
CA PRO A 486 -5.78 1.74 -6.08
C PRO A 486 -4.70 0.74 -5.69
N MET A 487 -4.75 0.29 -4.43
CA MET A 487 -3.91 -0.81 -4.00
C MET A 487 -4.09 -1.95 -4.99
N HIS A 488 -2.98 -2.45 -5.53
CA HIS A 488 -3.06 -3.54 -6.47
C HIS A 488 -3.51 -4.79 -5.73
N CYS A 489 -4.75 -5.22 -5.96
CA CYS A 489 -5.24 -6.51 -5.47
C CYS A 489 -4.65 -7.70 -6.25
N ARG A 490 -3.48 -7.47 -6.87
CA ARG A 490 -2.72 -8.44 -7.65
C ARG A 490 -1.25 -8.37 -7.25
N ALA A 491 -0.62 -9.53 -7.17
CA ALA A 491 0.82 -9.64 -6.90
C ALA A 491 1.46 -10.68 -7.81
N PHE A 492 2.71 -10.45 -8.22
CA PHE A 492 3.43 -11.38 -9.07
C PHE A 492 4.13 -12.47 -8.25
N ASN A 493 3.80 -13.73 -8.52
CA ASN A 493 4.44 -14.90 -7.97
C ASN A 493 5.65 -15.27 -8.83
N ARG A 494 6.85 -14.93 -8.35
CA ARG A 494 8.12 -15.23 -9.05
C ARG A 494 8.41 -16.73 -9.16
N THR A 495 7.93 -17.54 -8.21
CA THR A 495 8.19 -18.97 -8.16
C THR A 495 7.35 -19.73 -9.19
N ALA A 496 6.13 -19.25 -9.45
CA ALA A 496 5.19 -19.84 -10.41
C ALA A 496 5.17 -19.10 -11.77
N ASP A 497 5.95 -18.01 -11.92
CA ASP A 497 5.95 -17.12 -13.10
C ASP A 497 4.55 -16.67 -13.52
N GLY A 498 3.76 -16.17 -12.55
CA GLY A 498 2.35 -15.84 -12.75
C GLY A 498 1.81 -14.79 -11.78
N TRP A 499 0.65 -14.21 -12.09
CA TRP A 499 -0.03 -13.25 -11.22
C TRP A 499 -1.04 -13.93 -10.32
N VAL A 500 -1.06 -13.56 -9.04
CA VAL A 500 -2.16 -13.87 -8.14
C VAL A 500 -3.08 -12.67 -8.08
N ASP A 501 -4.38 -12.88 -8.25
CA ASP A 501 -5.41 -11.85 -8.22
C ASP A 501 -6.45 -12.15 -7.14
N LEU A 502 -6.50 -11.32 -6.10
CA LEU A 502 -7.49 -11.44 -5.01
C LEU A 502 -8.74 -10.59 -5.24
N THR A 503 -8.85 -9.88 -6.37
CA THR A 503 -10.04 -9.10 -6.74
C THR A 503 -11.37 -9.87 -6.54
N PRO A 504 -11.49 -11.18 -6.83
CA PRO A 504 -12.73 -11.94 -6.58
C PRO A 504 -13.17 -12.04 -5.12
N LEU A 505 -12.25 -11.81 -4.17
CA LEU A 505 -12.54 -11.84 -2.73
C LEU A 505 -13.00 -10.49 -2.20
N VAL A 506 -12.93 -9.42 -3.01
CA VAL A 506 -13.40 -8.09 -2.65
C VAL A 506 -14.92 -8.13 -2.53
N LYS A 507 -15.48 -7.71 -1.39
CA LYS A 507 -16.94 -7.55 -1.24
C LYS A 507 -17.31 -6.09 -1.51
N SER A 508 -18.19 -5.85 -2.48
CA SER A 508 -18.81 -4.54 -2.71
C SER A 508 -20.02 -4.30 -1.80
N ILE A 509 -20.73 -5.36 -1.40
CA ILE A 509 -21.92 -5.30 -0.53
C ILE A 509 -21.65 -6.07 0.77
N GLY A 510 -21.53 -5.32 1.87
CA GLY A 510 -21.25 -5.86 3.21
C GLY A 510 -19.78 -6.27 3.42
N ASN A 511 -19.50 -6.85 4.59
CA ASN A 511 -18.14 -7.22 5.01
C ASN A 511 -18.02 -8.73 5.28
N TYR A 512 -16.80 -9.25 5.38
CA TYR A 512 -16.56 -10.55 5.99
C TYR A 512 -16.64 -10.41 7.50
N GLU A 513 -17.38 -11.31 8.14
CA GLU A 513 -17.53 -11.34 9.59
C GLU A 513 -16.89 -12.62 10.13
N VAL A 514 -15.94 -12.45 11.05
CA VAL A 514 -15.24 -13.54 11.72
C VAL A 514 -15.58 -13.50 13.21
N LYS A 515 -15.94 -14.65 13.77
CA LYS A 515 -16.25 -14.81 15.20
C LYS A 515 -15.02 -15.37 15.91
N GLY A 516 -14.53 -14.69 16.94
CA GLY A 516 -13.36 -15.15 17.69
C GLY A 516 -13.13 -14.36 18.97
N ALA A 517 -12.49 -14.96 19.98
CA ALA A 517 -12.13 -14.28 21.23
C ALA A 517 -13.28 -13.49 21.92
N GLY A 518 -14.53 -13.96 21.79
CA GLY A 518 -15.70 -13.27 22.34
C GLY A 518 -16.16 -12.01 21.57
N ARG A 519 -15.49 -11.64 20.48
CA ARG A 519 -15.76 -10.46 19.65
C ARG A 519 -16.10 -10.84 18.20
N ARG A 520 -16.44 -9.83 17.41
CA ARG A 520 -16.62 -9.89 15.94
C ARG A 520 -15.51 -9.11 15.26
N PHE A 521 -14.96 -9.69 14.20
CA PHE A 521 -13.97 -9.02 13.35
C PHE A 521 -14.55 -8.85 11.96
N LEU A 522 -14.60 -7.61 11.51
CA LEU A 522 -15.09 -7.22 10.21
C LEU A 522 -13.88 -6.96 9.31
N LEU A 523 -13.87 -7.59 8.14
CA LEU A 523 -12.78 -7.51 7.17
C LEU A 523 -13.33 -7.24 5.78
N ASN A 524 -12.60 -6.48 4.98
CA ASN A 524 -12.71 -6.53 3.52
C ASN A 524 -11.34 -6.88 2.92
N VAL A 525 -11.28 -7.12 1.61
CA VAL A 525 -10.03 -7.46 0.89
C VAL A 525 -9.74 -6.32 -0.06
N CYS A 526 -8.50 -5.81 -0.01
CA CYS A 526 -8.01 -4.77 -0.92
C CYS A 526 -8.89 -3.50 -1.05
N ARG A 527 -9.71 -3.21 -0.03
CA ARG A 527 -10.54 -2.00 0.05
C ARG A 527 -10.99 -1.76 1.49
N PRO A 528 -11.42 -0.53 1.83
CA PRO A 528 -12.09 -0.25 3.09
C PRO A 528 -13.33 -1.13 3.35
N LEU A 529 -13.74 -1.19 4.62
CA LEU A 529 -15.00 -1.81 5.03
C LEU A 529 -16.18 -1.06 4.40
N VAL A 530 -17.19 -1.81 3.98
CA VAL A 530 -18.49 -1.25 3.61
C VAL A 530 -19.13 -0.66 4.87
N PRO A 531 -19.59 0.60 4.87
CA PRO A 531 -20.23 1.20 6.03
C PRO A 531 -21.47 0.43 6.47
N GLN A 532 -21.59 0.20 7.77
CA GLN A 532 -22.72 -0.49 8.38
C GLN A 532 -23.13 0.23 9.67
N TYR A 533 -24.44 0.40 9.89
CA TYR A 533 -24.94 1.01 11.12
C TYR A 533 -24.44 0.26 12.37
N GLY A 534 -23.97 1.03 13.34
CA GLY A 534 -23.34 0.54 14.57
C GLY A 534 -21.85 0.25 14.43
N LEU A 535 -21.26 0.21 13.24
CA LEU A 535 -19.84 -0.08 13.04
C LEU A 535 -19.01 1.21 12.87
N SER A 536 -18.75 1.91 13.97
CA SER A 536 -18.09 3.23 14.03
C SER A 536 -16.55 3.19 14.05
N CYS A 537 -15.95 2.11 13.54
CA CYS A 537 -14.51 2.10 13.27
C CYS A 537 -14.12 3.27 12.36
N ARG A 538 -12.91 3.81 12.55
CA ARG A 538 -12.39 4.94 11.76
C ARG A 538 -12.59 4.69 10.26
N GLY A 539 -13.25 5.63 9.57
CA GLY A 539 -13.52 5.54 8.14
C GLY A 539 -12.25 5.25 7.35
N GLY A 540 -12.36 4.42 6.30
CA GLY A 540 -11.22 3.93 5.50
C GLY A 540 -10.56 2.65 6.02
N ALA A 541 -10.87 2.21 7.25
CA ALA A 541 -10.34 0.96 7.78
C ALA A 541 -10.78 -0.23 6.95
N SER A 542 -9.88 -1.20 6.74
CA SER A 542 -10.21 -2.47 6.07
C SER A 542 -10.45 -3.61 7.06
N ALA A 543 -10.12 -3.38 8.32
CA ALA A 543 -10.29 -4.34 9.39
C ALA A 543 -10.73 -3.63 10.69
N CYS A 544 -11.77 -4.17 11.33
CA CYS A 544 -12.37 -3.65 12.55
C CYS A 544 -12.67 -4.79 13.52
N ALA A 545 -12.46 -4.58 14.81
CA ALA A 545 -12.91 -5.46 15.88
C ALA A 545 -14.03 -4.77 16.68
N ALA A 546 -15.10 -5.49 17.00
CA ALA A 546 -16.20 -4.96 17.77
C ALA A 546 -16.85 -6.04 18.65
N ASP A 547 -17.43 -5.64 19.77
CA ASP A 547 -18.34 -6.47 20.53
C ASP A 547 -19.70 -6.51 19.82
N PHE A 548 -20.43 -7.61 19.94
CA PHE A 548 -21.73 -7.75 19.29
C PHE A 548 -22.77 -8.29 20.26
N ASP A 549 -23.78 -7.49 20.54
CA ASP A 549 -24.84 -7.81 21.51
C ASP A 549 -26.02 -8.61 20.92
N GLY A 550 -25.95 -8.95 19.62
CA GLY A 550 -27.02 -9.61 18.88
C GLY A 550 -27.78 -8.67 17.94
N THR A 551 -27.66 -7.36 18.13
CA THR A 551 -28.34 -6.32 17.35
C THR A 551 -27.42 -5.24 16.81
N THR A 552 -26.44 -4.79 17.61
CA THR A 552 -25.52 -3.70 17.27
C THR A 552 -24.08 -4.03 17.65
N TYR A 553 -23.14 -3.40 16.94
CA TYR A 553 -21.73 -3.40 17.33
C TYR A 553 -21.48 -2.33 18.40
N ARG A 554 -20.55 -2.61 19.32
CA ARG A 554 -20.07 -1.68 20.35
C ARG A 554 -18.59 -1.88 20.62
N ASN A 555 -17.96 -0.91 21.30
CA ASN A 555 -16.55 -0.96 21.72
C ASN A 555 -15.63 -1.28 20.53
N GLU A 556 -15.77 -0.52 19.46
CA GLU A 556 -15.05 -0.71 18.22
C GLU A 556 -13.56 -0.45 18.40
N THR A 557 -12.75 -1.18 17.66
CA THR A 557 -11.30 -0.97 17.58
C THR A 557 -10.91 -1.11 16.12
N THR A 558 -10.37 -0.05 15.54
CA THR A 558 -9.80 -0.11 14.20
C THR A 558 -8.51 -0.91 14.25
N ILE A 559 -8.43 -2.00 13.48
CA ILE A 559 -7.30 -2.94 13.52
C ILE A 559 -6.50 -2.97 12.21
N GLY A 560 -6.77 -2.02 11.31
CA GLY A 560 -5.85 -1.66 10.25
C GLY A 560 -6.50 -1.06 8.99
N PHE A 561 -5.67 -0.35 8.23
CA PHE A 561 -5.94 0.31 6.96
C PHE A 561 -5.17 -0.35 5.82
N PRO A 562 -5.66 -0.26 4.58
CA PRO A 562 -5.13 -1.04 3.47
C PRO A 562 -3.98 -0.33 2.73
N ASP A 563 -2.89 -0.11 3.46
CA ASP A 563 -1.79 0.75 3.01
C ASP A 563 -0.63 0.00 2.36
N VAL A 564 -0.61 -1.32 2.49
CA VAL A 564 0.48 -2.17 2.02
C VAL A 564 -0.06 -3.17 1.01
N SER A 565 0.66 -3.30 -0.10
CA SER A 565 0.32 -4.21 -1.19
C SER A 565 0.47 -5.68 -0.80
N LEU A 566 -0.24 -6.53 -1.55
CA LEU A 566 -0.14 -7.98 -1.47
C LEU A 566 1.30 -8.48 -1.67
N THR A 567 1.74 -9.37 -0.81
CA THR A 567 3.06 -10.01 -0.91
C THR A 567 2.90 -11.51 -1.11
N VAL A 568 3.62 -12.08 -2.08
CA VAL A 568 3.65 -13.53 -2.30
C VAL A 568 4.85 -14.11 -1.56
N ALA A 569 4.62 -15.08 -0.69
CA ALA A 569 5.64 -15.79 0.07
C ALA A 569 5.45 -17.30 -0.12
N GLY A 570 6.24 -17.89 -1.03
CA GLY A 570 6.14 -19.31 -1.39
C GLY A 570 4.79 -19.66 -2.04
N ASP A 571 4.02 -20.51 -1.36
CA ASP A 571 2.67 -20.98 -1.73
C ASP A 571 1.53 -20.16 -1.07
N THR A 572 1.88 -19.11 -0.33
CA THR A 572 0.92 -18.26 0.38
C THR A 572 0.95 -16.81 -0.12
N VAL A 573 -0.18 -16.13 0.06
CA VAL A 573 -0.29 -14.69 -0.18
C VAL A 573 -0.64 -13.98 1.13
N LEU A 574 0.08 -12.90 1.41
CA LEU A 574 -0.05 -12.11 2.63
C LEU A 574 -0.64 -10.74 2.29
N LEU A 575 -1.70 -10.37 2.99
CA LEU A 575 -2.29 -9.04 2.97
C LEU A 575 -2.19 -8.43 4.36
N ARG A 576 -1.59 -7.24 4.47
CA ARG A 576 -1.33 -6.58 5.74
C ARG A 576 -2.12 -5.28 5.83
N TYR A 577 -2.77 -5.08 6.96
CA TYR A 577 -3.47 -3.85 7.32
C TYR A 577 -2.78 -3.21 8.50
N LEU A 578 -2.35 -1.96 8.37
CA LEU A 578 -1.49 -1.28 9.34
C LEU A 578 -2.19 -0.07 9.97
N ARG A 579 -1.53 0.58 10.93
CA ARG A 579 -1.96 1.89 11.48
C ARG A 579 -3.36 1.91 12.11
N GLY A 580 -3.77 0.80 12.73
CA GLY A 580 -4.95 0.72 13.57
C GLY A 580 -4.85 1.57 14.83
N ASP A 581 -5.78 1.39 15.77
CA ASP A 581 -5.84 2.13 17.02
C ASP A 581 -4.67 1.79 17.93
N LYS A 582 -4.37 2.68 18.89
CA LYS A 582 -3.30 2.43 19.86
C LYS A 582 -3.58 1.17 20.66
N CYS A 583 -2.55 0.35 20.84
CA CYS A 583 -2.71 -0.93 21.49
C CYS A 583 -2.93 -0.75 23.01
N PRO A 584 -3.83 -1.53 23.64
CA PRO A 584 -4.12 -1.39 25.06
C PRO A 584 -2.91 -1.59 25.97
N GLY A 585 -1.99 -2.48 25.56
CA GLY A 585 -0.76 -2.78 26.29
C GLY A 585 0.44 -1.89 25.96
N ASP A 586 0.36 -1.10 24.88
CA ASP A 586 1.44 -0.21 24.45
C ASP A 586 0.88 0.99 23.67
N PRO A 587 0.92 2.21 24.24
CA PRO A 587 0.43 3.42 23.59
C PRO A 587 1.29 3.89 22.41
N HIS A 588 2.50 3.35 22.23
CA HIS A 588 3.36 3.69 21.10
C HIS A 588 3.10 2.81 19.88
N THR A 589 2.61 1.59 20.05
CA THR A 589 2.28 0.67 18.97
C THR A 589 0.82 0.83 18.50
N ASN A 590 0.61 0.72 17.19
CA ASN A 590 -0.71 0.73 16.57
C ASN A 590 -1.13 -0.70 16.20
N ALA A 591 -2.42 -0.98 16.34
CA ALA A 591 -3.00 -2.26 15.98
C ALA A 591 -2.80 -2.54 14.49
N SER A 592 -2.61 -3.82 14.15
CA SER A 592 -2.47 -4.24 12.76
C SER A 592 -3.11 -5.60 12.54
N SER A 593 -3.43 -5.91 11.29
CA SER A 593 -4.01 -7.18 10.90
C SER A 593 -3.22 -7.82 9.76
N THR A 594 -3.09 -9.14 9.77
CA THR A 594 -2.51 -9.90 8.66
C THR A 594 -3.48 -10.99 8.25
N VAL A 595 -3.81 -11.02 6.96
CA VAL A 595 -4.61 -12.09 6.34
C VAL A 595 -3.67 -12.95 5.49
N THR A 596 -3.55 -14.22 5.84
CA THR A 596 -2.74 -15.21 5.13
C THR A 596 -3.64 -16.09 4.28
N PHE A 597 -3.58 -15.92 2.97
CA PHE A 597 -4.28 -16.75 2.01
C PHE A 597 -3.47 -18.01 1.71
N ARG A 598 -4.13 -19.17 1.81
CA ARG A 598 -3.53 -20.48 1.50
C ARG A 598 -4.34 -21.16 0.41
N CYS A 599 -3.65 -21.78 -0.55
CA CYS A 599 -4.33 -22.57 -1.56
C CYS A 599 -5.00 -23.78 -0.89
N GLN A 600 -6.33 -23.83 -0.99
CA GLN A 600 -7.09 -25.02 -0.66
C GLN A 600 -8.23 -25.18 -1.65
N LEU A 601 -8.18 -26.26 -2.43
CA LEU A 601 -9.29 -26.68 -3.27
C LEU A 601 -10.38 -27.26 -2.37
N SER A 602 -11.57 -26.66 -2.42
CA SER A 602 -12.73 -27.06 -1.62
C SER A 602 -14.01 -26.97 -2.46
N PRO A 603 -14.99 -27.87 -2.24
CA PRO A 603 -16.30 -27.76 -2.88
C PRO A 603 -17.11 -26.52 -2.43
N THR A 604 -16.72 -25.85 -1.35
CA THR A 604 -17.47 -24.74 -0.72
C THR A 604 -17.16 -23.34 -1.26
N GLY A 605 -16.58 -23.21 -2.46
CA GLY A 605 -16.32 -21.91 -3.12
C GLY A 605 -15.06 -21.19 -2.62
N PHE A 606 -15.11 -19.86 -2.54
CA PHE A 606 -13.96 -18.98 -2.25
C PHE A 606 -13.40 -19.03 -0.81
N GLY A 607 -14.00 -19.84 0.06
CA GLY A 607 -13.61 -19.95 1.47
C GLY A 607 -14.04 -18.75 2.31
N HIS A 608 -13.61 -18.73 3.57
CA HIS A 608 -13.85 -17.63 4.51
C HIS A 608 -12.64 -17.43 5.42
N PRO A 609 -12.37 -16.19 5.87
CA PRO A 609 -11.31 -15.93 6.84
C PRO A 609 -11.67 -16.51 8.20
N VAL A 610 -10.67 -17.00 8.91
CA VAL A 610 -10.77 -17.46 10.29
C VAL A 610 -9.71 -16.77 11.14
N LEU A 611 -10.11 -16.31 12.33
CA LEU A 611 -9.16 -15.75 13.28
C LEU A 611 -8.33 -16.90 13.84
N THR A 612 -7.01 -16.80 13.69
CA THR A 612 -6.08 -17.81 14.21
C THR A 612 -5.52 -17.41 15.55
N HIS A 613 -5.06 -16.17 15.68
CA HIS A 613 -4.40 -15.67 16.88
C HIS A 613 -4.47 -14.14 16.95
N ILE A 614 -4.51 -13.60 18.16
CA ILE A 614 -4.31 -12.17 18.44
C ILE A 614 -3.02 -12.09 19.25
N GLU A 615 -1.95 -11.55 18.66
CA GLU A 615 -0.68 -11.38 19.35
C GLU A 615 -0.72 -10.10 20.17
N THR A 616 -0.39 -10.22 21.46
CA THR A 616 -0.22 -9.11 22.40
C THR A 616 -1.38 -8.10 22.39
N ASP A 617 -2.61 -8.58 22.16
CA ASP A 617 -3.83 -7.78 22.02
C ASP A 617 -3.74 -6.64 20.97
N CYS A 618 -2.85 -6.78 20.00
CA CYS A 618 -2.42 -5.69 19.11
C CYS A 618 -2.27 -6.12 17.64
N HIS A 619 -1.87 -7.38 17.37
CA HIS A 619 -1.73 -7.89 16.01
C HIS A 619 -2.68 -9.05 15.73
N TYR A 620 -3.64 -8.83 14.85
CA TYR A 620 -4.73 -9.76 14.54
C TYR A 620 -4.36 -10.61 13.33
N ARG A 621 -4.40 -11.94 13.46
CA ARG A 621 -4.01 -12.86 12.39
C ARG A 621 -5.16 -13.71 11.91
N PHE A 622 -5.42 -13.63 10.62
CA PHE A 622 -6.46 -14.40 9.94
C PHE A 622 -5.81 -15.37 8.95
N ASP A 623 -6.27 -16.60 8.94
CA ASP A 623 -5.97 -17.53 7.85
C ASP A 623 -7.20 -17.62 6.95
N TRP A 624 -6.98 -17.67 5.64
CA TRP A 624 -8.04 -17.77 4.66
C TRP A 624 -7.67 -18.82 3.64
N ASN A 625 -8.23 -20.01 3.83
CA ASN A 625 -8.06 -21.09 2.87
C ASN A 625 -9.02 -20.84 1.70
N THR A 626 -8.45 -20.65 0.51
CA THR A 626 -9.20 -20.25 -0.68
C THR A 626 -8.66 -20.96 -1.92
N SER A 627 -9.57 -21.21 -2.88
CA SER A 627 -9.19 -21.73 -4.19
C SER A 627 -8.58 -20.66 -5.08
N ILE A 628 -8.82 -19.36 -4.83
CA ILE A 628 -8.43 -18.24 -5.71
C ILE A 628 -6.94 -18.22 -6.01
N ILE A 629 -6.10 -18.59 -5.04
CA ILE A 629 -4.64 -18.55 -5.18
C ILE A 629 -4.04 -19.89 -5.61
N CYS A 630 -4.87 -20.90 -5.89
CA CYS A 630 -4.39 -22.21 -6.29
C CYS A 630 -3.92 -22.21 -7.74
N PRO A 631 -2.76 -22.86 -8.03
CA PRO A 631 -2.34 -23.06 -9.41
C PRO A 631 -3.33 -23.98 -10.11
N GLY A 632 -3.87 -23.55 -11.26
CA GLY A 632 -4.70 -24.41 -12.10
C GLY A 632 -3.85 -25.46 -12.81
N SER A 633 -4.27 -26.72 -12.80
CA SER A 633 -3.65 -27.79 -13.58
C SER A 633 -4.57 -28.30 -14.67
N THR A 634 -3.98 -28.83 -15.75
CA THR A 634 -4.73 -29.55 -16.79
C THR A 634 -5.28 -30.89 -16.31
N ASP A 635 -4.75 -31.41 -15.20
CA ASP A 635 -5.17 -32.68 -14.61
C ASP A 635 -6.34 -32.52 -13.63
N ASP A 636 -6.72 -31.28 -13.29
CA ASP A 636 -7.78 -31.00 -12.32
C ASP A 636 -9.17 -31.40 -12.83
N VAL A 637 -9.34 -31.46 -14.15
CA VAL A 637 -10.63 -31.69 -14.79
C VAL A 637 -10.54 -32.89 -15.72
N HIS A 638 -11.33 -33.91 -15.40
CA HIS A 638 -11.50 -35.08 -16.22
C HIS A 638 -12.73 -34.91 -17.12
N PHE A 639 -12.55 -35.16 -18.43
CA PHE A 639 -13.68 -35.25 -19.36
C PHE A 639 -14.15 -36.70 -19.49
N GLU A 640 -15.30 -37.00 -18.89
CA GLU A 640 -15.97 -38.28 -19.00
C GLU A 640 -16.80 -38.29 -20.30
N ARG A 641 -16.32 -39.05 -21.28
CA ARG A 641 -16.87 -39.04 -22.63
C ARG A 641 -18.23 -39.72 -22.71
N THR A 642 -18.45 -40.78 -21.94
CA THR A 642 -19.68 -41.58 -22.01
C THR A 642 -20.91 -40.76 -21.62
N GLU A 643 -20.76 -39.94 -20.58
CA GLU A 643 -21.82 -39.07 -20.08
C GLU A 643 -21.79 -37.65 -20.68
N CYS A 644 -20.73 -37.33 -21.43
CA CYS A 644 -20.37 -35.96 -21.85
C CYS A 644 -20.40 -34.98 -20.67
N SER A 645 -19.59 -35.27 -19.66
CA SER A 645 -19.50 -34.47 -18.45
C SER A 645 -18.06 -34.11 -18.11
N LEU A 646 -17.87 -32.93 -17.52
CA LEU A 646 -16.61 -32.50 -16.95
C LEU A 646 -16.65 -32.69 -15.44
N ILE A 647 -15.67 -33.40 -14.90
CA ILE A 647 -15.57 -33.72 -13.47
C ILE A 647 -14.32 -33.02 -12.95
N ASN A 648 -14.49 -32.06 -12.04
CA ASN A 648 -13.35 -31.49 -11.32
C ASN A 648 -12.93 -32.49 -10.23
N VAL A 649 -11.90 -33.28 -10.53
CA VAL A 649 -11.35 -34.28 -9.61
C VAL A 649 -10.57 -33.65 -8.46
N ALA A 650 -10.08 -32.42 -8.64
CA ALA A 650 -9.30 -31.70 -7.65
C ALA A 650 -10.17 -31.11 -6.52
N THR A 651 -11.43 -30.74 -6.79
CA THR A 651 -12.38 -30.25 -5.78
C THR A 651 -13.42 -31.27 -5.34
N GLY A 652 -13.55 -32.40 -6.06
CA GLY A 652 -14.59 -33.40 -5.83
C GLY A 652 -16.00 -32.89 -6.14
N SER A 653 -16.12 -31.90 -7.03
CA SER A 653 -17.40 -31.28 -7.41
C SER A 653 -18.30 -32.24 -8.19
N LEU A 654 -19.60 -31.96 -8.20
CA LEU A 654 -20.56 -32.71 -9.03
C LEU A 654 -20.20 -32.60 -10.52
N PRO A 655 -20.43 -33.67 -11.32
CA PRO A 655 -20.18 -33.63 -12.76
C PRO A 655 -20.98 -32.53 -13.46
N LEU A 656 -20.30 -31.72 -14.27
CA LEU A 656 -20.92 -30.74 -15.15
C LEU A 656 -21.31 -31.43 -16.46
N TYR A 657 -22.60 -31.71 -16.63
CA TYR A 657 -23.13 -32.29 -17.86
C TYR A 657 -23.24 -31.25 -18.96
N MET A 658 -22.41 -31.37 -20.00
CA MET A 658 -22.32 -30.38 -21.08
C MET A 658 -23.64 -30.24 -21.86
N LYS A 659 -24.47 -31.29 -21.86
CA LYS A 659 -25.81 -31.29 -22.49
C LYS A 659 -26.82 -30.39 -21.76
N HIS A 660 -26.55 -29.99 -20.51
CA HIS A 660 -27.46 -29.20 -19.68
C HIS A 660 -27.07 -27.71 -19.61
N ILE A 661 -26.00 -27.29 -20.31
CA ILE A 661 -25.58 -25.89 -20.36
C ILE A 661 -26.59 -25.09 -21.17
N MET A 662 -27.15 -24.03 -20.57
CA MET A 662 -28.09 -23.14 -21.22
C MET A 662 -27.33 -22.15 -22.10
N ILE A 663 -27.63 -22.14 -23.40
CA ILE A 663 -27.04 -21.17 -24.33
C ILE A 663 -28.00 -19.99 -24.42
N GLY A 664 -27.50 -18.77 -24.18
CA GLY A 664 -28.29 -17.55 -24.31
C GLY A 664 -29.03 -17.48 -25.65
N SER A 665 -30.34 -17.24 -25.58
CA SER A 665 -31.23 -17.09 -26.74
C SER A 665 -30.99 -15.73 -27.42
N GLY A 666 -29.90 -15.64 -28.18
CA GLY A 666 -29.67 -14.55 -29.14
C GLY A 666 -29.74 -15.08 -30.57
N ASN A 667 -30.48 -14.40 -31.46
CA ASN A 667 -30.56 -14.72 -32.90
C ASN A 667 -29.24 -14.51 -33.68
N GLY A 668 -28.10 -14.40 -32.98
CA GLY A 668 -26.79 -14.17 -33.56
C GLY A 668 -26.00 -15.45 -33.82
N THR A 669 -25.01 -15.36 -34.72
CA THR A 669 -24.08 -16.45 -35.09
C THR A 669 -23.33 -17.04 -33.89
N GLY A 670 -23.17 -16.30 -32.79
CA GLY A 670 -22.52 -16.77 -31.57
C GLY A 670 -23.24 -17.90 -30.83
N SER A 671 -24.57 -17.87 -30.73
CA SER A 671 -25.37 -18.90 -30.05
C SER A 671 -25.36 -20.22 -30.83
N GLN A 672 -25.46 -20.14 -32.17
CA GLN A 672 -25.37 -21.30 -33.05
C GLN A 672 -23.97 -21.94 -33.03
N ASN A 673 -22.90 -21.12 -32.98
CA ASN A 673 -21.53 -21.62 -32.89
C ASN A 673 -21.24 -22.31 -31.55
N ALA A 674 -21.77 -21.80 -30.44
CA ALA A 674 -21.63 -22.43 -29.12
C ALA A 674 -22.33 -23.79 -29.07
N LYS A 675 -23.54 -23.89 -29.63
CA LYS A 675 -24.28 -25.16 -29.72
C LYS A 675 -23.52 -26.19 -30.55
N PHE A 676 -23.01 -25.77 -31.71
CA PHE A 676 -22.22 -26.64 -32.59
C PHE A 676 -20.91 -27.10 -31.93
N ALA A 677 -20.24 -26.22 -31.17
CA ALA A 677 -19.03 -26.57 -30.43
C ALA A 677 -19.32 -27.62 -29.35
N LEU A 678 -20.39 -27.45 -28.55
CA LEU A 678 -20.80 -28.43 -27.53
C LEU A 678 -21.16 -29.79 -28.13
N GLU A 679 -21.90 -29.80 -29.24
CA GLU A 679 -22.22 -31.04 -29.97
C GLU A 679 -20.95 -31.71 -30.51
N THR A 680 -20.00 -30.92 -31.03
CA THR A 680 -18.71 -31.43 -31.53
C THR A 680 -17.83 -31.97 -30.40
N LEU A 681 -17.87 -31.36 -29.21
CA LEU A 681 -17.17 -31.83 -28.02
C LEU A 681 -17.71 -33.19 -27.55
N CYS A 682 -19.03 -33.33 -27.44
CA CYS A 682 -19.66 -34.57 -26.96
C CYS A 682 -19.57 -35.73 -27.97
N ASN A 683 -19.68 -35.44 -29.27
CA ASN A 683 -19.68 -36.45 -30.32
C ASN A 683 -18.30 -36.66 -30.97
N GLY A 684 -17.30 -35.88 -30.56
CA GLY A 684 -15.96 -35.90 -31.11
C GLY A 684 -15.10 -37.07 -30.61
N VAL A 685 -14.01 -37.35 -31.34
CA VAL A 685 -13.05 -38.41 -30.98
C VAL A 685 -11.86 -37.86 -30.17
N THR A 686 -11.62 -36.56 -30.21
CA THR A 686 -10.51 -35.89 -29.52
C THR A 686 -10.85 -35.59 -28.06
N THR A 687 -9.93 -35.88 -27.15
CA THR A 687 -10.06 -35.47 -25.74
C THR A 687 -9.78 -33.96 -25.64
N PRO A 688 -10.65 -33.18 -24.97
CA PRO A 688 -10.39 -31.77 -24.77
C PRO A 688 -9.22 -31.59 -23.79
N ARG A 689 -8.46 -30.51 -23.98
CA ARG A 689 -7.61 -29.95 -22.95
C ARG A 689 -8.47 -29.05 -22.07
N THR A 690 -8.48 -29.32 -20.78
CA THR A 690 -9.29 -28.58 -19.81
C THR A 690 -8.45 -28.11 -18.66
N TRP A 691 -8.71 -26.92 -18.16
CA TRP A 691 -8.09 -26.43 -16.93
C TRP A 691 -9.02 -25.41 -16.27
N VAL A 692 -8.96 -25.32 -14.96
CA VAL A 692 -9.70 -24.31 -14.20
C VAL A 692 -8.79 -23.12 -13.95
N ASP A 693 -9.31 -21.93 -14.24
CA ASP A 693 -8.75 -20.70 -13.68
C ASP A 693 -9.54 -20.38 -12.41
N TYR A 694 -8.97 -20.80 -11.28
CA TYR A 694 -9.60 -20.56 -9.98
C TYR A 694 -9.63 -19.08 -9.61
N SER A 695 -8.78 -18.23 -10.20
CA SER A 695 -8.77 -16.79 -9.96
C SER A 695 -9.96 -16.07 -10.60
N THR A 696 -10.51 -16.61 -11.70
CA THR A 696 -11.70 -16.06 -12.34
C THR A 696 -12.94 -16.93 -12.16
N ALA A 697 -12.81 -18.04 -11.43
CA ALA A 697 -13.82 -19.09 -11.32
C ALA A 697 -14.32 -19.57 -12.70
N THR A 698 -13.42 -19.65 -13.69
CA THR A 698 -13.76 -20.08 -15.05
C THR A 698 -13.19 -21.44 -15.40
N LEU A 699 -13.92 -22.23 -16.18
CA LEU A 699 -13.46 -23.49 -16.74
C LEU A 699 -13.15 -23.29 -18.23
N GLN A 700 -11.91 -23.54 -18.60
CA GLN A 700 -11.43 -23.45 -19.97
C GLN A 700 -11.46 -24.83 -20.63
N VAL A 701 -12.02 -24.91 -21.83
CA VAL A 701 -12.13 -26.15 -22.61
C VAL A 701 -11.63 -25.90 -24.03
N GLN A 702 -10.53 -26.54 -24.40
CA GLN A 702 -9.93 -26.44 -25.72
C GLN A 702 -9.92 -27.79 -26.43
N PHE A 703 -10.43 -27.85 -27.67
CA PHE A 703 -10.45 -29.09 -28.43
C PHE A 703 -10.48 -28.85 -29.94
N ASN A 704 -10.13 -29.89 -30.69
CA ASN A 704 -10.12 -29.87 -32.15
C ASN A 704 -11.22 -30.78 -32.70
N GLY A 705 -12.10 -30.25 -33.55
CA GLY A 705 -13.14 -31.01 -34.24
C GLY A 705 -12.83 -31.18 -35.73
N ALA A 706 -13.18 -32.35 -36.28
CA ALA A 706 -13.12 -32.57 -37.73
C ALA A 706 -14.17 -31.71 -38.44
N SER A 707 -13.74 -30.90 -39.41
CA SER A 707 -14.63 -30.05 -40.19
C SER A 707 -14.80 -30.64 -41.59
N LYS A 708 -16.06 -30.69 -42.07
CA LYS A 708 -16.34 -30.93 -43.50
C LYS A 708 -16.11 -29.67 -44.36
N ALA A 709 -15.90 -28.51 -43.74
CA ALA A 709 -15.63 -27.27 -44.46
C ALA A 709 -14.14 -27.18 -44.83
N SER A 710 -13.88 -27.04 -46.12
CA SER A 710 -12.57 -26.85 -46.73
C SER A 710 -11.94 -25.53 -46.26
N CYS A 711 -10.75 -25.59 -45.67
CA CYS A 711 -9.85 -24.43 -45.68
C CYS A 711 -9.28 -24.32 -47.10
N GLU A 712 -10.01 -23.62 -47.98
CA GLU A 712 -9.64 -23.13 -49.32
C GLU A 712 -8.92 -24.06 -50.33
N THR A 713 -8.68 -25.34 -50.05
CA THR A 713 -8.14 -26.30 -51.04
C THR A 713 -8.80 -27.68 -50.89
N VAL A 714 -9.17 -28.26 -52.03
CA VAL A 714 -10.15 -29.36 -52.21
C VAL A 714 -9.63 -30.74 -51.75
N THR A 715 -8.48 -30.84 -51.08
CA THR A 715 -7.85 -32.15 -50.82
C THR A 715 -7.39 -32.42 -49.38
N THR A 716 -7.63 -31.53 -48.42
CA THR A 716 -7.29 -31.80 -47.01
C THR A 716 -8.52 -31.66 -46.09
N LYS A 717 -8.79 -32.73 -45.32
CA LYS A 717 -9.78 -32.70 -44.21
C LYS A 717 -9.28 -31.67 -43.19
N GLY A 718 -9.94 -30.51 -43.10
CA GLY A 718 -9.57 -29.45 -42.18
C GLY A 718 -9.97 -29.75 -40.73
N THR A 719 -9.12 -29.37 -39.78
CA THR A 719 -9.41 -29.43 -38.34
C THR A 719 -9.79 -28.02 -37.86
N LYS A 720 -10.93 -27.88 -37.16
CA LYS A 720 -11.32 -26.63 -36.49
C LYS A 720 -10.96 -26.70 -35.01
N SER A 721 -10.34 -25.65 -34.47
CA SER A 721 -10.05 -25.52 -33.05
C SER A 721 -11.12 -24.69 -32.35
N TYR A 722 -11.55 -25.15 -31.18
CA TYR A 722 -12.53 -24.49 -30.32
C TYR A 722 -11.89 -24.18 -28.98
N ASN A 723 -12.12 -22.96 -28.49
CA ASN A 723 -11.82 -22.54 -27.13
C ASN A 723 -13.14 -22.09 -26.50
N LEU A 724 -13.55 -22.73 -25.41
CA LEU A 724 -14.76 -22.41 -24.66
C LEU A 724 -14.36 -21.96 -23.25
N THR A 725 -14.93 -20.85 -22.81
CA THR A 725 -14.86 -20.39 -21.42
C THR A 725 -16.24 -20.58 -20.79
N LEU A 726 -16.30 -21.39 -19.73
CA LEU A 726 -17.51 -21.60 -18.94
C LEU A 726 -17.43 -20.76 -17.66
N VAL A 727 -18.48 -20.00 -17.37
CA VAL A 727 -18.57 -19.12 -16.20
C VAL A 727 -19.85 -19.44 -15.44
N CYS A 728 -19.80 -19.38 -14.10
CA CYS A 728 -21.00 -19.47 -13.26
C CYS A 728 -21.70 -18.11 -13.22
N GLY A 729 -23.02 -18.06 -13.42
CA GLY A 729 -23.78 -16.79 -13.40
C GLY A 729 -25.15 -16.95 -12.75
N ASN A 730 -25.64 -15.88 -12.13
CA ASN A 730 -27.02 -15.82 -11.63
C ASN A 730 -28.00 -15.53 -12.77
N VAL A 731 -29.22 -16.08 -12.66
CA VAL A 731 -30.29 -16.02 -13.66
C VAL A 731 -30.68 -14.57 -14.04
N ASP A 732 -30.42 -13.60 -13.15
CA ASP A 732 -30.83 -12.19 -13.30
C ASP A 732 -29.72 -11.21 -13.74
N VAL A 733 -28.49 -11.66 -13.97
CA VAL A 733 -27.37 -10.78 -14.43
C VAL A 733 -26.69 -11.35 -15.69
N GLY A 734 -27.47 -11.93 -16.58
CA GLY A 734 -26.98 -12.33 -17.88
C GLY A 734 -27.24 -11.23 -18.89
N MET A 735 -26.27 -10.34 -19.16
CA MET A 735 -26.01 -9.78 -20.52
C MET A 735 -24.93 -8.67 -20.66
N GLU A 736 -24.20 -8.18 -19.64
CA GLU A 736 -23.27 -7.03 -19.91
C GLU A 736 -21.79 -7.10 -19.44
N THR A 737 -21.33 -8.04 -18.62
CA THR A 737 -20.07 -7.80 -17.86
C THR A 737 -18.75 -8.44 -18.33
N ILE A 738 -18.60 -8.94 -19.57
CA ILE A 738 -17.28 -9.43 -20.05
C ILE A 738 -17.03 -9.09 -21.52
N MET A 739 -16.92 -7.80 -21.83
CA MET A 739 -16.47 -7.32 -23.15
C MET A 739 -15.31 -6.31 -23.12
N HIS A 740 -14.84 -5.86 -21.95
CA HIS A 740 -13.83 -4.79 -21.86
C HIS A 740 -12.47 -5.16 -21.26
N ARG A 741 -12.17 -6.44 -21.03
CA ARG A 741 -10.80 -6.91 -20.77
C ARG A 741 -10.31 -7.76 -21.92
N LEU A 742 -9.85 -7.10 -22.98
CA LEU A 742 -8.85 -7.53 -23.98
C LEU A 742 -8.89 -6.48 -25.11
N GLU A 743 -8.44 -5.26 -24.78
CA GLU A 743 -7.80 -4.35 -25.71
C GLU A 743 -6.41 -4.01 -25.16
#